data_AF-A0AAD7ZZX4-F1
#
_entry.id   AF-A0AAD7ZZX4-F1
#
_cell.length_a   1.000
_cell.length_b   1.000
_cell.length_c   1.000
_cell.angle_alpha   90.00
_cell.angle_beta   90.00
_cell.angle_gamma   90.00
#
_symmetry.space_group_name_H-M   'P 1'
#
loop_
_entity.id
_entity.type
_entity.pdbx_description
1 polymer ?
#
loop_
_entity_poly.entity_id
_entity_poly.type
_entity_poly.pdbx_seq_one_letter_code
_entity_poly.pdbx_strand_id
1 'polypeptide(L)'
;MDLIYALFRKHSTNSAKSLQNFECLHEGHTLCSVSSQNIVAFSTTTELEDLSGKTWGSHVYVADLNTPWYSHKVVSNKAGVTALEWDLPGEKLLIADTAGNVQLWGFKEHVLNEWVSLATASFPGEHILGAAFFHNGKKISLVSEKKDNLHYNEKFTHLRFPPSVRYFGGRPMEGCLVISTTGMVGVVIMSREGNPQLITTSNSLGSTRNRITAVDICYGKNGHFLVAVSSGSVSLPIQCFRVSVEHTNEKCVIMSQALPSFFLQSSPIKENQYRHVVQLKFVVREDADSLVVAANGDNGCLVEIWELREKPLPIHKLFQSKSHSSQPEPFKTVLWQHQSHFMSSSPVVCITTSKLSITTTMPPPCYVMVALADGSIHCLYRDSLKQVATASLNQVWRQEEAPSSKQLKTCLRISHLDMSWLGCVLVAADTLGQLYLYRLLPISEPGGPMTVPYACTLLEYCLVTGLDWWDLLVSLRPSMMDTVCERFTESFNRQQTHVQQFHYVQFLNIKTSLYRLTVNGQSKAADLTNLLMLHSVATAFKSLLRPSDLSSHDKGPAERLSAVMMDPLTDVDKVLLRLEAKEFTVEPSTLQSLQQLIQWVADLALNLLARLPEQRQAGKSSGYELLRDYKALNTLRELLIIIRIWGLLRQSCLPVFVRSAETVDVLSLLFRLLSRLIQSPEPDETLLDECCLLPNQVMIPQLNPPTKIVAVASPALFYQSLPIQLEFGTDPESLLFVPDLNPVEGAMQTEQTVDSIRHIYLGKQPLMVKQCCRCGCKAQVQSMTRTAAIRAWGSTLGKILSLWWSLADTQIFSDDILCFD
;
A
#
# COMPACT_ATOMS: atom_id res chain seq x y z
N MET A 1 0.36 22.11 5.65
CA MET A 1 -0.06 21.15 4.62
C MET A 1 0.68 21.59 3.39
N ASP A 2 1.50 20.70 2.86
CA ASP A 2 2.48 21.09 1.85
C ASP A 2 2.19 20.29 0.58
N LEU A 3 2.03 20.97 -0.55
CA LEU A 3 1.80 20.29 -1.82
C LEU A 3 3.11 19.65 -2.28
N ILE A 4 3.15 18.33 -2.40
CA ILE A 4 4.32 17.57 -2.85
C ILE A 4 4.41 17.64 -4.38
N TYR A 5 3.35 17.25 -5.08
CA TYR A 5 3.28 17.32 -6.53
C TYR A 5 1.88 17.62 -7.02
N ALA A 6 1.82 18.12 -8.25
CA ALA A 6 0.61 18.25 -9.05
C ALA A 6 0.81 17.52 -10.39
N LEU A 7 -0.19 16.75 -10.82
CA LEU A 7 -0.16 15.89 -12.00
C LEU A 7 -1.18 16.36 -13.02
N PHE A 8 -0.68 16.82 -14.17
CA PHE A 8 -1.46 17.47 -15.20
C PHE A 8 -1.67 16.57 -16.43
N ARG A 9 -2.74 16.86 -17.18
CA ARG A 9 -2.94 16.34 -18.54
C ARG A 9 -1.92 16.95 -19.49
N LYS A 10 -1.61 16.23 -20.58
CA LYS A 10 -0.84 16.80 -21.69
C LYS A 10 -1.66 17.90 -22.37
N HIS A 11 -1.05 19.05 -22.60
CA HIS A 11 -1.70 20.16 -23.31
C HIS A 11 -1.17 20.22 -24.74
N SER A 12 -2.05 20.39 -25.74
CA SER A 12 -1.60 20.67 -27.11
C SER A 12 -1.04 22.10 -27.18
N THR A 13 0.25 22.23 -27.50
CA THR A 13 1.02 23.49 -27.50
C THR A 13 0.62 24.51 -28.57
N ASN A 14 -0.51 24.34 -29.26
CA ASN A 14 -0.93 25.24 -30.34
C ASN A 14 -1.90 26.33 -29.85
N SER A 15 -1.30 27.44 -29.39
CA SER A 15 -1.86 28.77 -29.14
C SER A 15 -2.63 29.00 -27.82
N ALA A 16 -2.25 30.08 -27.12
CA ALA A 16 -2.87 30.53 -25.87
C ALA A 16 -4.36 30.93 -25.99
N LYS A 17 -4.90 31.08 -27.21
CA LYS A 17 -6.34 31.28 -27.46
C LYS A 17 -7.14 29.96 -27.52
N SER A 18 -6.45 28.82 -27.66
CA SER A 18 -7.04 27.48 -27.69
C SER A 18 -7.28 26.90 -26.29
N LEU A 19 -6.47 27.26 -25.29
CA LEU A 19 -6.51 26.67 -23.93
C LEU A 19 -7.89 26.76 -23.25
N GLN A 20 -8.57 27.92 -23.32
CA GLN A 20 -9.87 28.09 -22.64
C GLN A 20 -10.98 27.22 -23.26
N ASN A 21 -10.97 27.06 -24.59
CA ASN A 21 -11.92 26.18 -25.27
C ASN A 21 -11.59 24.70 -25.00
N PHE A 22 -10.32 24.37 -24.80
CA PHE A 22 -9.84 23.04 -24.49
C PHE A 22 -10.21 22.60 -23.05
N GLU A 23 -10.01 23.46 -22.06
CA GLU A 23 -10.31 23.18 -20.65
C GLU A 23 -11.81 22.93 -20.40
N CYS A 24 -12.70 23.69 -21.06
CA CYS A 24 -14.15 23.51 -20.91
C CYS A 24 -14.64 22.15 -21.41
N LEU A 25 -13.98 21.55 -22.41
CA LEU A 25 -14.35 20.24 -22.97
C LEU A 25 -14.07 19.08 -22.00
N HIS A 26 -13.13 19.27 -21.08
CA HIS A 26 -12.70 18.24 -20.13
C HIS A 26 -13.31 18.42 -18.73
N GLU A 27 -14.02 19.53 -18.49
CA GLU A 27 -14.63 19.83 -17.21
C GLU A 27 -15.74 18.83 -16.86
N GLY A 28 -15.65 18.21 -15.68
CA GLY A 28 -16.73 17.44 -15.10
C GLY A 28 -16.46 17.01 -13.67
N HIS A 29 -17.19 15.98 -13.23
CA HIS A 29 -17.12 15.49 -11.87
C HIS A 29 -16.11 14.34 -11.75
N THR A 30 -14.93 14.68 -11.27
CA THR A 30 -13.86 13.73 -10.94
C THR A 30 -14.04 13.21 -9.53
N LEU A 31 -13.94 11.90 -9.36
CA LEU A 31 -13.83 11.21 -8.08
C LEU A 31 -12.39 10.75 -7.88
N CYS A 32 -11.96 10.61 -6.63
CA CYS A 32 -10.71 9.94 -6.29
C CYS A 32 -10.85 9.10 -5.02
N SER A 33 -10.15 7.98 -4.96
CA SER A 33 -10.16 7.05 -3.83
C SER A 33 -8.80 6.35 -3.67
N VAL A 34 -8.23 6.35 -2.46
CA VAL A 34 -6.90 5.82 -2.14
C VAL A 34 -7.03 4.49 -1.39
N SER A 35 -6.36 3.45 -1.88
CA SER A 35 -6.33 2.13 -1.21
C SER A 35 -5.42 2.11 0.02
N SER A 36 -5.50 1.04 0.83
CA SER A 36 -4.54 0.74 1.91
C SER A 36 -3.13 0.41 1.40
N GLN A 37 -3.03 0.36 0.07
CA GLN A 37 -1.87 0.07 -0.72
C GLN A 37 -1.31 1.37 -1.38
N ASN A 38 -1.80 2.56 -1.02
CA ASN A 38 -1.34 3.83 -1.61
C ASN A 38 -1.46 3.87 -3.16
N ILE A 39 -2.44 3.15 -3.72
CA ILE A 39 -2.89 3.24 -5.12
C ILE A 39 -4.10 4.17 -5.14
N VAL A 40 -4.08 5.17 -6.02
CA VAL A 40 -5.24 6.03 -6.28
C VAL A 40 -6.05 5.45 -7.43
N ALA A 41 -7.37 5.37 -7.23
CA ALA A 41 -8.35 5.25 -8.31
C ALA A 41 -9.00 6.61 -8.52
N PHE A 42 -9.19 7.02 -9.77
CA PHE A 42 -9.84 8.29 -10.08
C PHE A 42 -10.64 8.23 -11.38
N SER A 43 -11.65 9.08 -11.52
CA SER A 43 -12.47 9.17 -12.73
C SER A 43 -12.19 10.43 -13.53
N THR A 44 -12.38 10.39 -14.84
CA THR A 44 -12.32 11.56 -15.70
C THR A 44 -13.47 11.58 -16.71
N THR A 45 -13.89 12.76 -17.14
CA THR A 45 -14.99 12.93 -18.10
C THR A 45 -14.61 12.50 -19.52
N THR A 46 -13.36 12.76 -19.90
CA THR A 46 -12.77 12.33 -21.17
C THR A 46 -11.55 11.45 -20.89
N GLU A 47 -11.13 10.65 -21.86
CA GLU A 47 -9.89 9.88 -21.73
C GLU A 47 -8.68 10.78 -21.50
N LEU A 48 -7.68 10.30 -20.76
CA LEU A 48 -6.47 11.09 -20.42
C LEU A 48 -5.64 11.43 -21.66
N GLU A 49 -5.64 10.53 -22.65
CA GLU A 49 -4.93 10.67 -23.92
C GLU A 49 -5.72 11.45 -24.97
N ASP A 50 -7.00 11.76 -24.71
CA ASP A 50 -7.84 12.46 -25.66
C ASP A 50 -7.54 13.96 -25.66
N LEU A 51 -6.71 14.36 -26.61
CA LEU A 51 -6.36 15.75 -26.90
C LEU A 51 -7.40 16.47 -27.76
N SER A 52 -8.53 15.86 -28.08
CA SER A 52 -9.53 16.42 -28.99
C SER A 52 -10.91 16.60 -28.37
N GLY A 53 -11.10 16.14 -27.13
CA GLY A 53 -12.38 16.18 -26.42
C GLY A 53 -13.48 15.36 -27.10
N LYS A 54 -13.11 14.35 -27.89
CA LYS A 54 -14.06 13.49 -28.63
C LYS A 54 -14.58 12.33 -27.80
N THR A 55 -13.87 11.96 -26.74
CA THR A 55 -14.26 10.94 -25.78
C THR A 55 -15.09 11.58 -24.68
N TRP A 56 -16.27 11.04 -24.42
CA TRP A 56 -17.16 11.54 -23.38
C TRP A 56 -17.78 10.38 -22.61
N GLY A 57 -17.70 10.45 -21.29
CA GLY A 57 -18.26 9.45 -20.38
C GLY A 57 -17.70 9.61 -18.98
N SER A 58 -17.40 8.49 -18.35
CA SER A 58 -16.73 8.42 -17.06
C SER A 58 -15.70 7.30 -17.13
N HIS A 59 -14.44 7.71 -17.28
CA HIS A 59 -13.30 6.83 -17.49
C HIS A 59 -12.57 6.67 -16.16
N VAL A 60 -12.42 5.45 -15.68
CA VAL A 60 -11.77 5.18 -14.38
C VAL A 60 -10.36 4.71 -14.62
N TYR A 61 -9.41 5.31 -13.92
CA TYR A 61 -7.99 5.02 -13.95
C TYR A 61 -7.50 4.64 -12.56
N VAL A 62 -6.39 3.91 -12.52
CA VAL A 62 -5.60 3.68 -11.31
C VAL A 62 -4.16 4.09 -11.53
N ALA A 63 -3.51 4.58 -10.49
CA ALA A 63 -2.09 4.88 -10.50
C ALA A 63 -1.48 4.63 -9.12
N ASP A 64 -0.23 4.18 -9.08
CA ASP A 64 0.53 4.15 -7.83
C ASP A 64 0.95 5.57 -7.48
N LEU A 65 0.71 6.03 -6.24
CA LEU A 65 1.05 7.40 -5.83
C LEU A 65 2.56 7.71 -5.88
N ASN A 66 3.42 6.68 -5.98
CA ASN A 66 4.86 6.78 -6.13
C ASN A 66 5.32 7.02 -7.57
N THR A 67 4.52 6.61 -8.56
CA THR A 67 4.78 6.81 -9.99
C THR A 67 3.48 7.20 -10.70
N PRO A 68 2.83 8.31 -10.27
CA PRO A 68 1.43 8.58 -10.62
C PRO A 68 1.23 8.96 -12.10
N TRP A 69 2.30 9.35 -12.79
CA TRP A 69 2.28 9.59 -14.25
C TRP A 69 1.97 8.32 -15.06
N TYR A 70 2.22 7.13 -14.50
CA TYR A 70 1.76 5.85 -15.06
C TYR A 70 0.34 5.54 -14.57
N SER A 71 -0.64 6.16 -15.24
CA SER A 71 -2.06 5.93 -15.00
C SER A 71 -2.62 4.88 -15.96
N HIS A 72 -3.35 3.91 -15.43
CA HIS A 72 -3.84 2.75 -16.17
C HIS A 72 -5.37 2.72 -16.18
N LYS A 73 -5.97 2.70 -17.36
CA LYS A 73 -7.42 2.67 -17.54
C LYS A 73 -7.99 1.33 -17.09
N VAL A 74 -8.96 1.36 -16.17
CA VAL A 74 -9.70 0.16 -15.70
C VAL A 74 -10.92 -0.07 -16.55
N VAL A 75 -11.76 0.96 -16.72
CA VAL A 75 -13.02 0.87 -17.46
C VAL A 75 -13.47 2.23 -17.98
N SER A 76 -14.30 2.24 -19.02
CA SER A 76 -15.00 3.42 -19.53
C SER A 76 -16.50 3.22 -19.46
N ASN A 77 -17.18 4.03 -18.66
CA ASN A 77 -18.63 4.01 -18.50
C ASN A 77 -19.26 5.15 -19.29
N LYS A 78 -20.46 4.91 -19.85
CA LYS A 78 -21.26 5.97 -20.47
C LYS A 78 -21.98 6.82 -19.42
N ALA A 79 -22.40 6.18 -18.33
CA ALA A 79 -23.01 6.83 -17.19
C ALA A 79 -21.94 7.41 -16.26
N GLY A 80 -22.27 8.50 -15.56
CA GLY A 80 -21.36 9.11 -14.58
C GLY A 80 -21.11 8.18 -13.41
N VAL A 81 -19.84 7.89 -13.13
CA VAL A 81 -19.44 7.15 -11.92
C VAL A 81 -19.70 8.02 -10.70
N THR A 82 -20.36 7.44 -9.69
CA THR A 82 -20.77 8.12 -8.46
C THR A 82 -20.13 7.54 -7.21
N ALA A 83 -19.61 6.31 -7.28
CA ALA A 83 -18.85 5.70 -6.19
C ALA A 83 -17.61 4.96 -6.70
N LEU A 84 -16.48 5.24 -6.06
CA LEU A 84 -15.19 4.55 -6.22
C LEU A 84 -14.70 4.12 -4.84
N GLU A 85 -14.70 2.81 -4.59
CA GLU A 85 -14.36 2.27 -3.27
C GLU A 85 -13.36 1.13 -3.39
N TRP A 86 -12.38 1.11 -2.49
CA TRP A 86 -11.43 0.01 -2.36
C TRP A 86 -11.88 -0.96 -1.28
N ASP A 87 -11.60 -2.25 -1.47
CA ASP A 87 -11.72 -3.21 -0.38
C ASP A 87 -10.62 -2.96 0.68
N LEU A 88 -10.80 -3.54 1.88
CA LEU A 88 -9.88 -3.27 3.00
C LEU A 88 -8.40 -3.63 2.67
N PRO A 89 -8.10 -4.74 1.97
CA PRO A 89 -6.74 -5.05 1.54
C PRO A 89 -6.19 -4.16 0.42
N GLY A 90 -7.03 -3.44 -0.32
CA GLY A 90 -6.63 -2.62 -1.48
C GLY A 90 -6.40 -3.42 -2.76
N GLU A 91 -6.99 -4.61 -2.88
CA GLU A 91 -6.83 -5.53 -4.02
C GLU A 91 -7.98 -5.43 -5.03
N LYS A 92 -9.16 -4.96 -4.58
CA LYS A 92 -10.37 -4.86 -5.40
C LYS A 92 -10.92 -3.45 -5.41
N LEU A 93 -11.38 -3.02 -6.58
CA LEU A 93 -12.01 -1.73 -6.82
C LEU A 93 -13.48 -1.94 -7.15
N LEU A 94 -14.36 -1.28 -6.39
CA LEU A 94 -15.78 -1.18 -6.68
C LEU A 94 -16.05 0.13 -7.42
N ILE A 95 -16.80 0.03 -8.51
CA ILE A 95 -17.24 1.14 -9.35
C ILE A 95 -18.75 1.06 -9.47
N ALA A 96 -19.46 2.13 -9.10
CA ALA A 96 -20.89 2.24 -9.31
C ALA A 96 -21.26 3.55 -10.01
N ASP A 97 -22.35 3.53 -10.78
CA ASP A 97 -22.73 4.65 -11.64
C ASP A 97 -24.21 5.07 -11.49
N THR A 98 -24.53 6.18 -12.15
CA THR A 98 -25.89 6.72 -12.21
C THR A 98 -26.87 5.85 -12.99
N ALA A 99 -26.44 4.84 -13.75
CA ALA A 99 -27.34 3.94 -14.47
C ALA A 99 -27.74 2.70 -13.63
N GLY A 100 -27.23 2.58 -12.41
CA GLY A 100 -27.51 1.45 -11.52
C GLY A 100 -26.54 0.29 -11.69
N ASN A 101 -25.46 0.46 -12.46
CA ASN A 101 -24.47 -0.58 -12.61
C ASN A 101 -23.50 -0.57 -11.42
N VAL A 102 -23.15 -1.76 -10.97
CA VAL A 102 -22.17 -2.00 -9.90
C VAL A 102 -21.17 -3.02 -10.44
N GLN A 103 -19.90 -2.63 -10.52
CA GLN A 103 -18.83 -3.44 -11.08
C GLN A 103 -17.73 -3.63 -10.04
N LEU A 104 -17.28 -4.86 -9.89
CA LEU A 104 -16.15 -5.24 -9.05
C LEU A 104 -14.98 -5.61 -9.95
N TRP A 105 -13.86 -4.96 -9.74
CA TRP A 105 -12.64 -5.11 -10.52
C TRP A 105 -11.50 -5.56 -9.62
N GLY A 106 -10.59 -6.35 -10.16
CA GLY A 106 -9.33 -6.71 -9.51
C GLY A 106 -8.22 -6.75 -10.53
N PHE A 107 -7.00 -6.46 -10.11
CA PHE A 107 -5.84 -6.59 -10.99
C PHE A 107 -5.44 -8.06 -11.15
N LYS A 108 -5.02 -8.45 -12.34
CA LYS A 108 -4.65 -9.83 -12.69
C LYS A 108 -3.21 -10.11 -12.29
N GLU A 109 -2.95 -11.27 -11.68
CA GLU A 109 -1.59 -11.70 -11.30
C GLU A 109 -0.74 -10.65 -10.52
N HIS A 110 -1.39 -9.77 -9.75
CA HIS A 110 -0.72 -8.70 -9.01
C HIS A 110 0.00 -7.66 -9.90
N VAL A 111 -0.56 -7.39 -11.08
CA VAL A 111 -0.05 -6.43 -12.06
C VAL A 111 -0.98 -5.21 -12.15
N LEU A 112 -0.50 -4.04 -11.75
CA LEU A 112 -1.28 -2.81 -11.62
C LEU A 112 -1.93 -2.31 -12.92
N ASN A 113 -1.36 -2.62 -14.09
CA ASN A 113 -1.89 -2.16 -15.38
C ASN A 113 -2.80 -3.16 -16.11
N GLU A 114 -3.07 -4.34 -15.53
CA GLU A 114 -3.98 -5.32 -16.11
C GLU A 114 -5.13 -5.60 -15.15
N TRP A 115 -6.34 -5.18 -15.53
CA TRP A 115 -7.55 -5.29 -14.70
C TRP A 115 -8.58 -6.22 -15.32
N VAL A 116 -9.25 -7.00 -14.47
CA VAL A 116 -10.33 -7.92 -14.86
C VAL A 116 -11.58 -7.63 -14.05
N SER A 117 -12.73 -7.67 -14.73
CA SER A 117 -14.03 -7.59 -14.06
C SER A 117 -14.29 -8.92 -13.35
N LEU A 118 -14.40 -8.86 -12.02
CA LEU A 118 -14.69 -10.00 -11.16
C LEU A 118 -16.18 -10.29 -11.09
N ALA A 119 -16.99 -9.22 -11.11
CA ALA A 119 -18.44 -9.29 -11.03
C ALA A 119 -19.08 -8.01 -11.56
N THR A 120 -20.27 -8.12 -12.14
CA THR A 120 -21.11 -6.99 -12.52
C THR A 120 -22.55 -7.28 -12.13
N ALA A 121 -23.19 -6.33 -11.44
CA ALA A 121 -24.61 -6.31 -11.14
C ALA A 121 -25.25 -5.06 -11.72
N SER A 122 -26.55 -5.10 -11.98
CA SER A 122 -27.32 -3.93 -12.41
C SER A 122 -28.60 -3.84 -11.59
N PHE A 123 -28.92 -2.63 -11.14
CA PHE A 123 -30.17 -2.27 -10.49
C PHE A 123 -30.92 -1.26 -11.37
N PRO A 124 -31.75 -1.72 -12.32
CA PRO A 124 -32.35 -0.85 -13.31
C PRO A 124 -33.23 0.25 -12.69
N GLY A 125 -33.06 1.48 -13.16
CA GLY A 125 -33.81 2.65 -12.67
C GLY A 125 -33.31 3.23 -11.35
N GLU A 126 -32.22 2.71 -10.80
CA GLU A 126 -31.64 3.15 -9.53
C GLU A 126 -30.34 3.89 -9.77
N HIS A 127 -30.25 5.16 -9.35
CA HIS A 127 -28.99 5.90 -9.40
C HIS A 127 -28.19 5.59 -8.14
N ILE A 128 -27.05 4.91 -8.24
CA ILE A 128 -26.23 4.60 -7.06
C ILE A 128 -25.57 5.87 -6.54
N LEU A 129 -25.60 6.09 -5.22
CA LEU A 129 -24.97 7.25 -4.55
C LEU A 129 -23.81 6.86 -3.64
N GLY A 130 -23.91 5.73 -2.96
CA GLY A 130 -22.91 5.30 -1.99
C GLY A 130 -22.72 3.80 -2.05
N ALA A 131 -21.51 3.36 -1.74
CA ALA A 131 -21.16 1.95 -1.75
C ALA A 131 -20.14 1.64 -0.65
N ALA A 132 -20.10 0.38 -0.23
CA ALA A 132 -19.10 -0.13 0.69
C ALA A 132 -18.88 -1.62 0.43
N PHE A 133 -17.63 -2.07 0.48
CA PHE A 133 -17.33 -3.50 0.54
C PHE A 133 -17.82 -4.11 1.84
N PHE A 134 -17.97 -5.43 1.88
CA PHE A 134 -18.16 -6.13 3.14
C PHE A 134 -16.91 -6.08 4.00
N HIS A 135 -17.10 -5.81 5.30
CA HIS A 135 -16.02 -5.86 6.26
C HIS A 135 -15.61 -7.32 6.51
N ASN A 136 -14.32 -7.63 6.47
CA ASN A 136 -13.80 -8.99 6.62
C ASN A 136 -13.62 -9.43 8.09
N GLY A 137 -13.84 -8.51 9.03
CA GLY A 137 -13.74 -8.74 10.47
C GLY A 137 -12.33 -8.59 11.06
N LYS A 138 -11.37 -8.12 10.27
CA LYS A 138 -10.01 -7.85 10.76
C LYS A 138 -9.91 -6.38 11.15
N LYS A 139 -9.67 -6.11 12.44
CA LYS A 139 -9.37 -4.77 12.96
C LYS A 139 -8.23 -4.86 13.96
N ILE A 140 -7.18 -4.08 13.75
CA ILE A 140 -6.02 -3.99 14.66
C ILE A 140 -5.86 -2.53 15.06
N SER A 141 -5.70 -2.28 16.36
CA SER A 141 -5.48 -0.93 16.89
C SER A 141 -4.33 -0.90 17.87
N LEU A 142 -3.64 0.25 17.92
CA LEU A 142 -2.68 0.63 18.94
C LEU A 142 -3.43 0.93 20.24
N VAL A 143 -3.12 0.20 21.31
CA VAL A 143 -3.68 0.44 22.64
C VAL A 143 -3.04 1.70 23.21
N SER A 144 -3.81 2.78 23.34
CA SER A 144 -3.28 4.11 23.70
C SER A 144 -2.50 4.12 25.02
N GLU A 145 -2.96 3.36 26.01
CA GLU A 145 -2.33 3.22 27.33
C GLU A 145 -1.04 2.39 27.31
N LYS A 146 -0.86 1.57 26.28
CA LYS A 146 0.29 0.66 26.10
C LYS A 146 1.15 1.06 24.90
N LYS A 147 1.05 2.30 24.44
CA LYS A 147 1.80 2.80 23.27
C LYS A 147 3.32 2.70 23.46
N ASP A 148 3.78 2.77 24.70
CA ASP A 148 5.19 2.72 25.09
C ASP A 148 5.63 1.29 25.46
N ASN A 149 4.72 0.29 25.43
CA ASN A 149 5.09 -1.10 25.67
C ASN A 149 6.01 -1.60 24.57
N LEU A 150 6.99 -2.40 24.97
CA LEU A 150 7.97 -2.96 24.05
C LEU A 150 7.34 -4.06 23.18
N HIS A 151 6.47 -4.90 23.73
CA HIS A 151 5.98 -6.08 23.02
C HIS A 151 4.75 -5.79 22.13
N TYR A 152 4.82 -6.22 20.86
CA TYR A 152 3.79 -5.93 19.87
C TYR A 152 2.42 -6.53 20.22
N ASN A 153 2.37 -7.70 20.85
CA ASN A 153 1.12 -8.34 21.28
C ASN A 153 0.39 -7.58 22.41
N GLU A 154 1.09 -6.72 23.14
CA GLU A 154 0.50 -5.86 24.16
C GLU A 154 0.19 -4.47 23.62
N LYS A 155 1.08 -3.96 22.75
CA LYS A 155 0.98 -2.64 22.12
C LYS A 155 -0.15 -2.61 21.08
N PHE A 156 -0.28 -3.65 20.27
CA PHE A 156 -1.31 -3.79 19.23
C PHE A 156 -2.26 -4.93 19.58
N THR A 157 -3.56 -4.67 19.47
CA THR A 157 -4.59 -5.66 19.79
C THR A 157 -5.53 -5.87 18.62
N HIS A 158 -5.91 -7.13 18.41
CA HIS A 158 -7.01 -7.48 17.53
C HIS A 158 -8.32 -7.14 18.22
N LEU A 159 -8.99 -6.11 17.74
CA LEU A 159 -10.30 -5.74 18.24
C LEU A 159 -11.34 -6.69 17.67
N ARG A 160 -12.24 -7.17 18.53
CA ARG A 160 -13.35 -8.03 18.11
C ARG A 160 -14.28 -7.22 17.20
N PHE A 161 -14.15 -7.43 15.90
CA PHE A 161 -14.99 -6.82 14.89
C PHE A 161 -15.54 -7.92 13.97
N PRO A 162 -16.82 -8.27 14.05
CA PRO A 162 -17.35 -9.37 13.23
C PRO A 162 -17.42 -8.99 11.74
N PRO A 163 -17.28 -9.97 10.82
CA PRO A 163 -17.52 -9.73 9.40
C PRO A 163 -18.94 -9.23 9.13
N SER A 164 -19.09 -8.40 8.09
CA SER A 164 -20.39 -7.85 7.69
C SER A 164 -21.37 -8.92 7.23
N VAL A 165 -20.86 -9.91 6.48
CA VAL A 165 -21.63 -11.06 5.99
C VAL A 165 -20.78 -12.30 6.19
N ARG A 166 -21.42 -13.38 6.65
CA ARG A 166 -20.73 -14.62 7.02
C ARG A 166 -21.26 -15.79 6.22
N TYR A 167 -20.34 -16.65 5.80
CA TYR A 167 -20.64 -17.97 5.26
C TYR A 167 -20.72 -19.00 6.39
N PHE A 168 -21.05 -20.24 6.04
CA PHE A 168 -20.98 -21.38 6.95
C PHE A 168 -19.63 -21.43 7.68
N GLY A 169 -19.66 -21.69 8.99
CA GLY A 169 -18.47 -21.67 9.85
C GLY A 169 -17.96 -20.28 10.24
N GLY A 170 -18.73 -19.21 9.99
CA GLY A 170 -18.41 -17.85 10.45
C GLY A 170 -17.33 -17.13 9.63
N ARG A 171 -16.94 -17.68 8.48
CA ARG A 171 -15.95 -17.08 7.57
C ARG A 171 -16.53 -15.84 6.89
N PRO A 172 -15.74 -14.78 6.66
CA PRO A 172 -16.20 -13.60 5.93
C PRO A 172 -16.55 -13.96 4.48
N MET A 173 -17.65 -13.40 3.98
CA MET A 173 -18.00 -13.42 2.55
C MET A 173 -17.48 -12.17 1.84
N GLU A 174 -17.33 -12.27 0.52
CA GLU A 174 -16.95 -11.14 -0.33
C GLU A 174 -18.15 -10.59 -1.08
N GLY A 175 -18.20 -9.27 -1.22
CA GLY A 175 -19.32 -8.57 -1.81
C GLY A 175 -19.35 -7.12 -1.37
N CYS A 176 -20.42 -6.43 -1.75
CA CYS A 176 -20.62 -5.03 -1.45
C CYS A 176 -22.09 -4.71 -1.16
N LEU A 177 -22.29 -3.59 -0.49
CA LEU A 177 -23.56 -2.94 -0.26
C LEU A 177 -23.57 -1.60 -1.01
N VAL A 178 -24.69 -1.28 -1.64
CA VAL A 178 -24.89 -0.01 -2.37
C VAL A 178 -26.19 0.66 -1.93
N ILE A 179 -26.23 1.99 -1.97
CA ILE A 179 -27.40 2.81 -1.64
C ILE A 179 -27.73 3.70 -2.84
N SER A 180 -29.01 3.76 -3.24
CA SER A 180 -29.45 4.60 -4.37
C SER A 180 -30.11 5.91 -3.94
N THR A 181 -30.32 6.80 -4.91
CA THR A 181 -31.11 8.04 -4.76
C THR A 181 -32.56 7.82 -4.36
N THR A 182 -33.13 6.63 -4.61
CA THR A 182 -34.52 6.32 -4.24
C THR A 182 -34.64 5.71 -2.84
N GLY A 183 -33.50 5.50 -2.15
CA GLY A 183 -33.49 4.80 -0.87
C GLY A 183 -33.54 3.28 -1.01
N MET A 184 -33.12 2.73 -2.15
CA MET A 184 -32.85 1.29 -2.26
C MET A 184 -31.51 0.95 -1.61
N VAL A 185 -31.46 -0.16 -0.89
CA VAL A 185 -30.25 -0.88 -0.49
C VAL A 185 -30.08 -2.06 -1.43
N GLY A 186 -28.99 -2.09 -2.19
CA GLY A 186 -28.58 -3.23 -3.00
C GLY A 186 -27.43 -3.99 -2.34
N VAL A 187 -27.42 -5.31 -2.47
CA VAL A 187 -26.33 -6.18 -2.03
C VAL A 187 -25.91 -7.06 -3.19
N VAL A 188 -24.59 -7.16 -3.38
CA VAL A 188 -23.96 -8.02 -4.37
C VAL A 188 -22.97 -8.93 -3.64
N ILE A 189 -23.10 -10.24 -3.79
CA ILE A 189 -22.23 -11.25 -3.17
C ILE A 189 -21.53 -12.04 -4.27
N MET A 190 -20.22 -12.22 -4.12
CA MET A 190 -19.40 -13.09 -4.97
C MET A 190 -19.33 -14.50 -4.37
N SER A 191 -19.90 -15.50 -5.05
CA SER A 191 -19.78 -16.91 -4.64
C SER A 191 -18.39 -17.47 -4.95
N ARG A 192 -17.87 -18.35 -4.09
CA ARG A 192 -16.52 -18.96 -4.20
C ARG A 192 -16.51 -20.37 -4.81
N GLU A 193 -17.66 -20.99 -5.08
CA GLU A 193 -17.73 -22.41 -5.48
C GLU A 193 -17.99 -22.60 -6.97
N GLY A 194 -16.98 -23.11 -7.72
CA GLY A 194 -17.08 -23.86 -8.99
C GLY A 194 -17.62 -23.13 -10.24
N ASN A 195 -18.51 -22.16 -10.06
CA ASN A 195 -19.09 -21.29 -11.07
C ASN A 195 -19.37 -19.94 -10.41
N PRO A 196 -18.96 -18.79 -10.99
CA PRO A 196 -19.18 -17.47 -10.40
C PRO A 196 -20.65 -17.08 -10.50
N GLN A 197 -21.52 -17.69 -9.69
CA GLN A 197 -22.88 -17.21 -9.51
C GLN A 197 -22.87 -16.01 -8.57
N LEU A 198 -23.37 -14.89 -9.09
CA LEU A 198 -23.55 -13.66 -8.34
C LEU A 198 -24.89 -13.71 -7.62
N ILE A 199 -24.90 -13.48 -6.32
CA ILE A 199 -26.16 -13.29 -5.58
C ILE A 199 -26.41 -11.80 -5.47
N THR A 200 -27.53 -11.34 -6.02
CA THR A 200 -27.96 -9.93 -5.93
C THR A 200 -29.31 -9.86 -5.25
N THR A 201 -29.41 -9.05 -4.20
CA THR A 201 -30.65 -8.76 -3.48
C THR A 201 -30.80 -7.26 -3.31
N SER A 202 -32.02 -6.74 -3.34
CA SER A 202 -32.30 -5.35 -2.96
C SER A 202 -33.45 -5.27 -1.96
N ASN A 203 -33.44 -4.25 -1.12
CA ASN A 203 -34.54 -3.91 -0.22
C ASN A 203 -34.66 -2.38 -0.06
N SER A 204 -35.73 -1.90 0.57
CA SER A 204 -35.88 -0.48 0.91
C SER A 204 -35.07 -0.15 2.17
N LEU A 205 -34.39 0.99 2.18
CA LEU A 205 -33.65 1.49 3.35
C LEU A 205 -34.61 1.89 4.48
N GLY A 206 -35.68 2.60 4.14
CA GLY A 206 -36.76 2.95 5.08
C GLY A 206 -38.01 2.11 4.87
N SER A 207 -39.02 2.31 5.72
CA SER A 207 -40.38 1.76 5.50
C SER A 207 -41.01 2.23 4.19
N THR A 208 -40.63 3.43 3.75
CA THR A 208 -40.95 4.01 2.45
C THR A 208 -39.68 4.51 1.79
N ARG A 209 -39.64 4.43 0.46
CA ARG A 209 -38.55 4.97 -0.36
C ARG A 209 -38.64 6.49 -0.38
N ASN A 210 -37.54 7.15 -0.05
CA ASN A 210 -37.43 8.60 -0.01
C ASN A 210 -36.29 9.04 -0.93
N ARG A 211 -36.40 10.26 -1.48
CA ARG A 211 -35.32 10.86 -2.24
C ARG A 211 -34.13 11.12 -1.32
N ILE A 212 -32.97 10.58 -1.71
CA ILE A 212 -31.67 10.78 -1.08
C ILE A 212 -30.78 11.52 -2.06
N THR A 213 -29.99 12.46 -1.56
CA THR A 213 -28.97 13.19 -2.34
C THR A 213 -27.58 13.10 -1.74
N ALA A 214 -27.47 12.81 -0.44
CA ALA A 214 -26.20 12.59 0.24
C ALA A 214 -26.29 11.34 1.12
N VAL A 215 -25.25 10.51 1.09
CA VAL A 215 -25.15 9.28 1.87
C VAL A 215 -23.71 9.07 2.32
N ASP A 216 -23.54 8.46 3.49
CA ASP A 216 -22.28 7.85 3.88
C ASP A 216 -22.54 6.55 4.63
N ILE A 217 -21.58 5.62 4.57
CA ILE A 217 -21.70 4.27 5.08
C ILE A 217 -20.51 4.00 6.02
N CYS A 218 -20.81 3.53 7.23
CA CYS A 218 -19.83 3.13 8.24
C CYS A 218 -20.09 1.69 8.70
N TYR A 219 -19.05 1.00 9.15
CA TYR A 219 -19.14 -0.34 9.72
C TYR A 219 -19.46 -0.27 11.21
N GLY A 220 -20.60 -0.84 11.60
CA GLY A 220 -21.00 -0.96 12.99
C GLY A 220 -20.27 -2.09 13.72
N LYS A 221 -20.08 -1.92 15.03
CA LYS A 221 -19.34 -2.85 15.92
C LYS A 221 -19.86 -4.30 15.93
N ASN A 222 -21.08 -4.54 15.43
CA ASN A 222 -21.71 -5.87 15.36
C ASN A 222 -21.82 -6.43 13.92
N GLY A 223 -21.04 -5.91 12.97
CA GLY A 223 -21.02 -6.45 11.59
C GLY A 223 -22.22 -6.02 10.77
N HIS A 224 -22.92 -4.98 11.21
CA HIS A 224 -23.92 -4.29 10.41
C HIS A 224 -23.30 -3.05 9.79
N PHE A 225 -24.00 -2.45 8.85
CA PHE A 225 -23.69 -1.14 8.31
C PHE A 225 -24.52 -0.09 9.01
N LEU A 226 -23.94 1.07 9.23
CA LEU A 226 -24.63 2.28 9.66
C LEU A 226 -24.63 3.23 8.49
N VAL A 227 -25.82 3.65 8.09
CA VAL A 227 -26.06 4.42 6.87
C VAL A 227 -26.72 5.73 7.28
N ALA A 228 -26.04 6.85 7.03
CA ALA A 228 -26.60 8.18 7.24
C ALA A 228 -27.00 8.76 5.88
N VAL A 229 -28.21 9.30 5.77
CA VAL A 229 -28.76 9.83 4.52
C VAL A 229 -29.41 11.18 4.73
N SER A 230 -29.35 12.01 3.69
CA SER A 230 -30.08 13.27 3.63
C SER A 230 -30.81 13.39 2.28
N SER A 231 -31.98 14.04 2.33
CA SER A 231 -32.74 14.46 1.15
C SER A 231 -32.14 15.67 0.43
N GLY A 232 -31.08 16.24 1.01
CA GLY A 232 -30.43 17.46 0.54
C GLY A 232 -31.05 18.73 1.10
N SER A 233 -32.23 18.67 1.73
CA SER A 233 -32.81 19.83 2.40
C SER A 233 -32.40 19.87 3.87
N VAL A 234 -31.93 21.03 4.35
CA VAL A 234 -31.69 21.25 5.79
C VAL A 234 -32.98 21.29 6.62
N SER A 235 -34.14 21.45 5.97
CA SER A 235 -35.45 21.42 6.63
C SER A 235 -35.94 20.01 6.97
N LEU A 236 -35.27 18.98 6.46
CA LEU A 236 -35.58 17.58 6.71
C LEU A 236 -34.47 16.97 7.57
N PRO A 237 -34.79 15.96 8.39
CA PRO A 237 -33.80 15.36 9.27
C PRO A 237 -32.78 14.56 8.45
N ILE A 238 -31.56 14.50 8.97
CA ILE A 238 -30.57 13.49 8.59
C ILE A 238 -31.03 12.18 9.21
N GLN A 239 -31.31 11.20 8.36
CA GLN A 239 -31.84 9.92 8.76
C GLN A 239 -30.72 8.90 8.90
N CYS A 240 -30.71 8.16 10.01
CA CYS A 240 -29.71 7.13 10.27
C CYS A 240 -30.38 5.76 10.27
N PHE A 241 -29.72 4.76 9.69
CA PHE A 241 -30.23 3.39 9.58
C PHE A 241 -29.14 2.39 9.96
N ARG A 242 -29.57 1.30 10.60
CA ARG A 242 -28.79 0.08 10.76
C ARG A 242 -29.20 -0.91 9.69
N VAL A 243 -28.27 -1.33 8.85
CA VAL A 243 -28.50 -2.33 7.80
C VAL A 243 -27.68 -3.58 8.11
N SER A 244 -28.36 -4.71 8.29
CA SER A 244 -27.74 -6.02 8.49
C SER A 244 -27.99 -6.89 7.26
N VAL A 245 -26.97 -7.66 6.86
CA VAL A 245 -27.04 -8.54 5.70
C VAL A 245 -26.72 -9.95 6.15
N GLU A 246 -27.64 -10.87 5.93
CA GLU A 246 -27.51 -12.27 6.33
C GLU A 246 -27.62 -13.18 5.10
N HIS A 247 -26.72 -14.16 5.00
CA HIS A 247 -26.75 -15.18 3.97
C HIS A 247 -27.20 -16.51 4.58
N THR A 248 -28.40 -16.97 4.22
CA THR A 248 -29.01 -18.20 4.73
C THR A 248 -29.57 -19.04 3.59
N ASN A 249 -29.24 -20.33 3.52
CA ASN A 249 -29.74 -21.27 2.51
C ASN A 249 -29.69 -20.71 1.06
N GLU A 250 -28.53 -20.18 0.65
CA GLU A 250 -28.28 -19.54 -0.66
C GLU A 250 -29.10 -18.27 -0.95
N LYS A 251 -29.86 -17.76 0.02
CA LYS A 251 -30.59 -16.50 -0.06
C LYS A 251 -29.91 -15.43 0.78
N CYS A 252 -29.79 -14.24 0.20
CA CYS A 252 -29.34 -13.06 0.91
C CYS A 252 -30.55 -12.26 1.40
N VAL A 253 -30.61 -11.96 2.69
CA VAL A 253 -31.66 -11.17 3.35
C VAL A 253 -31.06 -9.86 3.83
N ILE A 254 -31.71 -8.74 3.46
CA ILE A 254 -31.34 -7.39 3.91
C ILE A 254 -32.37 -6.93 4.94
N MET A 255 -31.90 -6.62 6.14
CA MET A 255 -32.71 -6.03 7.21
C MET A 255 -32.28 -4.59 7.44
N SER A 256 -33.23 -3.65 7.40
CA SER A 256 -32.97 -2.24 7.71
C SER A 256 -33.81 -1.78 8.89
N GLN A 257 -33.18 -1.08 9.82
CA GLN A 257 -33.80 -0.52 11.03
C GLN A 257 -33.47 0.97 11.12
N ALA A 258 -34.49 1.82 11.23
CA ALA A 258 -34.30 3.24 11.50
C ALA A 258 -33.70 3.46 12.91
N LEU A 259 -32.77 4.40 12.99
CA LEU A 259 -32.07 4.82 14.21
C LEU A 259 -32.40 6.28 14.55
N PRO A 260 -32.00 6.78 15.74
CA PRO A 260 -32.14 8.19 16.07
C PRO A 260 -31.61 9.08 14.94
N SER A 261 -32.47 9.98 14.48
CA SER A 261 -32.24 10.93 13.40
C SER A 261 -32.24 12.34 14.00
N PHE A 262 -31.66 13.31 13.31
CA PHE A 262 -31.52 14.68 13.84
C PHE A 262 -31.63 15.74 12.76
N PHE A 263 -31.92 16.97 13.17
CA PHE A 263 -31.94 18.14 12.29
C PHE A 263 -30.65 18.93 12.50
N LEU A 264 -30.12 19.55 11.46
CA LEU A 264 -29.00 20.49 11.60
C LEU A 264 -29.38 21.61 12.58
N GLN A 265 -28.43 22.07 13.37
CA GLN A 265 -28.66 23.21 14.25
C GLN A 265 -28.60 24.47 13.39
N SER A 266 -29.75 24.98 12.96
CA SER A 266 -29.81 26.39 12.57
C SER A 266 -29.46 27.22 13.80
N SER A 267 -28.21 27.68 13.91
CA SER A 267 -27.77 28.67 14.89
C SER A 267 -28.84 29.78 15.02
N PRO A 268 -29.08 30.39 16.19
CA PRO A 268 -30.12 31.42 16.37
C PRO A 268 -29.89 32.71 15.53
N ILE A 269 -28.90 32.72 14.64
CA ILE A 269 -28.56 33.82 13.74
C ILE A 269 -29.35 33.65 12.43
N LYS A 270 -30.57 34.20 12.44
CA LYS A 270 -31.49 34.42 11.30
C LYS A 270 -31.90 33.16 10.51
N GLU A 271 -33.21 32.96 10.42
CA GLU A 271 -33.86 31.97 9.57
C GLU A 271 -33.31 32.04 8.11
N ASN A 272 -32.94 30.87 7.56
CA ASN A 272 -32.62 30.61 6.14
C ASN A 272 -31.24 30.99 5.54
N GLN A 273 -30.14 31.04 6.31
CA GLN A 273 -28.82 31.24 5.67
C GLN A 273 -28.36 30.03 4.83
N TYR A 274 -28.64 28.80 5.29
CA TYR A 274 -28.24 27.55 4.63
C TYR A 274 -29.46 26.78 4.15
N ARG A 275 -29.35 26.10 3.00
CA ARG A 275 -30.49 25.47 2.33
C ARG A 275 -30.24 24.02 1.95
N HIS A 276 -28.99 23.69 1.61
CA HIS A 276 -28.67 22.43 0.97
C HIS A 276 -27.63 21.63 1.75
N VAL A 277 -27.97 20.43 2.21
CA VAL A 277 -26.99 19.44 2.69
C VAL A 277 -26.26 18.88 1.48
N VAL A 278 -24.94 19.05 1.44
CA VAL A 278 -24.09 18.69 0.31
C VAL A 278 -23.49 17.31 0.51
N GLN A 279 -22.96 17.04 1.70
CA GLN A 279 -22.25 15.80 1.97
C GLN A 279 -22.36 15.40 3.44
N LEU A 280 -22.37 14.09 3.66
CA LEU A 280 -22.27 13.44 4.97
C LEU A 280 -20.97 12.65 4.99
N LYS A 281 -20.26 12.65 6.13
CA LYS A 281 -19.11 11.76 6.35
C LYS A 281 -19.06 11.30 7.78
N PHE A 282 -19.05 9.98 8.00
CA PHE A 282 -18.65 9.42 9.27
C PHE A 282 -17.18 9.77 9.52
N VAL A 283 -16.86 10.06 10.78
CA VAL A 283 -15.51 10.52 11.14
C VAL A 283 -14.45 9.45 10.86
N VAL A 284 -14.79 8.18 11.09
CA VAL A 284 -13.95 7.01 10.75
C VAL A 284 -14.84 5.90 10.21
N ARG A 285 -14.35 5.07 9.29
CA ARG A 285 -15.15 3.99 8.67
C ARG A 285 -15.60 2.89 9.61
N GLU A 286 -14.98 2.75 10.77
CA GLU A 286 -15.27 1.69 11.76
C GLU A 286 -15.62 2.27 13.14
N ASP A 287 -15.97 3.56 13.19
CA ASP A 287 -16.52 4.24 14.35
C ASP A 287 -17.73 5.06 13.92
N ALA A 288 -18.91 4.65 14.38
CA ALA A 288 -20.17 5.22 13.94
C ALA A 288 -20.77 6.21 14.94
N ASP A 289 -20.01 6.56 15.97
CA ASP A 289 -20.47 7.43 17.04
C ASP A 289 -20.35 8.92 16.66
N SER A 290 -19.78 9.27 15.49
CA SER A 290 -19.64 10.67 15.04
C SER A 290 -19.85 10.86 13.53
N LEU A 291 -20.60 11.90 13.17
CA LEU A 291 -20.94 12.27 11.80
C LEU A 291 -20.62 13.75 11.53
N VAL A 292 -19.90 14.02 10.45
CA VAL A 292 -19.68 15.34 9.87
C VAL A 292 -20.77 15.62 8.84
N VAL A 293 -21.37 16.79 8.92
CA VAL A 293 -22.42 17.25 8.02
C VAL A 293 -21.99 18.55 7.37
N ALA A 294 -21.94 18.59 6.05
CA ALA A 294 -21.62 19.78 5.29
C ALA A 294 -22.86 20.31 4.55
N ALA A 295 -23.13 21.61 4.69
CA ALA A 295 -24.25 22.30 4.08
C ALA A 295 -23.84 23.63 3.44
N ASN A 296 -24.52 24.00 2.36
CA ASN A 296 -24.33 25.24 1.63
C ASN A 296 -25.55 26.15 1.72
N GLY A 297 -25.27 27.44 1.67
CA GLY A 297 -26.22 28.54 1.62
C GLY A 297 -25.88 29.51 0.50
N ASP A 298 -26.66 30.58 0.39
CA ASP A 298 -26.46 31.57 -0.68
C ASP A 298 -25.12 32.30 -0.53
N ASN A 299 -24.61 32.44 0.71
CA ASN A 299 -23.44 33.24 1.05
C ASN A 299 -22.34 32.46 1.81
N GLY A 300 -22.22 31.14 1.58
CA GLY A 300 -21.15 30.33 2.17
C GLY A 300 -21.57 28.92 2.59
N CYS A 301 -20.79 28.35 3.51
CA CYS A 301 -20.98 26.98 3.99
C CYS A 301 -21.05 26.88 5.52
N LEU A 302 -21.66 25.80 5.98
CA LEU A 302 -21.70 25.33 7.36
C LEU A 302 -21.24 23.88 7.39
N VAL A 303 -20.28 23.57 8.25
CA VAL A 303 -19.86 22.19 8.54
C VAL A 303 -20.08 21.94 10.02
N GLU A 304 -20.89 20.95 10.38
CA GLU A 304 -21.18 20.57 11.77
C GLU A 304 -20.65 19.17 12.09
N ILE A 305 -20.24 18.95 13.34
CA ILE A 305 -19.97 17.62 13.87
C ILE A 305 -21.02 17.24 14.90
N TRP A 306 -21.58 16.06 14.70
CA TRP A 306 -22.59 15.45 15.55
C TRP A 306 -22.03 14.18 16.15
N GLU A 307 -22.27 13.98 17.44
CA GLU A 307 -21.82 12.80 18.16
C GLU A 307 -22.99 12.12 18.87
N LEU A 308 -23.02 10.81 18.77
CA LEU A 308 -24.02 9.97 19.39
C LEU A 308 -23.67 9.77 20.87
N ARG A 309 -24.47 10.31 21.79
CA ARG A 309 -24.22 10.24 23.24
C ARG A 309 -25.39 9.64 24.00
N GLU A 310 -25.07 8.87 25.03
CA GLU A 310 -26.06 8.39 26.00
C GLU A 310 -26.46 9.54 26.93
N LYS A 311 -27.78 9.80 27.03
CA LYS A 311 -28.34 10.83 27.89
C LYS A 311 -29.50 10.27 28.73
N PRO A 312 -29.58 10.66 30.01
CA PRO A 312 -30.78 10.42 30.81
C PRO A 312 -31.92 11.29 30.26
N LEU A 313 -33.04 10.66 29.93
CA LEU A 313 -34.30 11.32 29.61
C LEU A 313 -35.25 11.24 30.80
N PRO A 314 -35.87 12.35 31.20
CA PRO A 314 -36.94 12.31 32.18
C PRO A 314 -38.15 11.60 31.56
N ILE A 315 -38.42 10.38 32.02
CA ILE A 315 -39.64 9.65 31.68
C ILE A 315 -40.64 9.75 32.83
N HIS A 316 -41.93 9.73 32.48
CA HIS A 316 -43.01 9.77 33.45
C HIS A 316 -42.88 8.62 34.46
N LYS A 317 -43.23 8.87 35.74
CA LYS A 317 -43.07 7.92 36.86
C LYS A 317 -43.66 6.53 36.60
N LEU A 318 -44.70 6.44 35.76
CA LEU A 318 -45.34 5.17 35.37
C LEU A 318 -44.43 4.23 34.56
N PHE A 319 -43.47 4.78 33.82
CA PHE A 319 -42.54 4.02 32.96
C PHE A 319 -41.17 3.82 33.61
N GLN A 320 -40.95 4.37 34.81
CA GLN A 320 -39.71 4.16 35.56
C GLN A 320 -39.70 2.72 36.11
N SER A 321 -38.57 2.03 35.94
CA SER A 321 -38.39 0.68 36.48
C SER A 321 -38.55 0.72 38.00
N LYS A 322 -39.43 -0.14 38.54
CA LYS A 322 -39.62 -0.29 39.99
C LYS A 322 -38.50 -1.18 40.54
N SER A 323 -37.27 -0.69 40.57
CA SER A 323 -36.17 -1.39 41.25
C SER A 323 -36.31 -1.28 42.78
N HIS A 324 -35.83 -2.28 43.52
CA HIS A 324 -35.86 -2.34 44.99
C HIS A 324 -34.90 -1.34 45.69
N SER A 325 -34.17 -0.52 44.93
CA SER A 325 -33.28 0.53 45.45
C SER A 325 -34.06 1.83 45.69
N SER A 326 -33.80 2.52 46.80
CA SER A 326 -34.50 3.72 47.26
C SER A 326 -34.36 4.98 46.38
N GLN A 327 -33.75 4.88 45.19
CA GLN A 327 -33.71 5.95 44.19
C GLN A 327 -34.08 5.43 42.78
N PRO A 328 -34.97 6.13 42.05
CA PRO A 328 -35.30 5.78 40.67
C PRO A 328 -34.14 6.13 39.74
N GLU A 329 -33.56 5.14 39.06
CA GLU A 329 -32.56 5.39 38.02
C GLU A 329 -33.24 6.07 36.81
N PRO A 330 -32.66 7.16 36.27
CA PRO A 330 -33.20 7.82 35.09
C PRO A 330 -33.07 6.92 33.86
N PHE A 331 -34.13 6.83 33.07
CA PHE A 331 -34.09 6.12 31.79
C PHE A 331 -33.06 6.77 30.87
N LYS A 332 -32.10 5.99 30.38
CA LYS A 332 -31.08 6.46 29.46
C LYS A 332 -31.42 6.06 28.04
N THR A 333 -31.16 6.95 27.11
CA THR A 333 -31.24 6.65 25.67
C THR A 333 -30.10 7.32 24.93
N VAL A 334 -29.92 6.96 23.68
CA VAL A 334 -28.82 7.43 22.84
C VAL A 334 -29.34 8.45 21.83
N LEU A 335 -28.77 9.64 21.81
CA LEU A 335 -29.20 10.76 20.98
C LEU A 335 -28.01 11.43 20.30
N TRP A 336 -28.23 11.94 19.08
CA TRP A 336 -27.26 12.81 18.42
C TRP A 336 -27.18 14.16 19.11
N GLN A 337 -25.96 14.61 19.37
CA GLN A 337 -25.66 15.89 19.97
C GLN A 337 -24.65 16.64 19.11
N HIS A 338 -25.00 17.85 18.71
CA HIS A 338 -24.08 18.80 18.09
C HIS A 338 -22.90 19.08 19.03
N GLN A 339 -21.68 19.00 18.50
CA GLN A 339 -20.44 19.27 19.22
C GLN A 339 -19.84 20.62 18.81
N SER A 340 -19.61 20.82 17.52
CA SER A 340 -18.91 21.99 16.98
C SER A 340 -19.33 22.27 15.54
N HIS A 341 -19.05 23.49 15.07
CA HIS A 341 -19.27 23.90 13.70
C HIS A 341 -18.11 24.74 13.15
N PHE A 342 -17.98 24.75 11.82
CA PHE A 342 -17.12 25.62 11.03
C PHE A 342 -17.95 26.34 9.97
N MET A 343 -17.66 27.61 9.74
CA MET A 343 -18.33 28.44 8.74
C MET A 343 -17.31 29.14 7.86
N SER A 344 -17.62 29.26 6.57
CA SER A 344 -16.84 30.03 5.61
C SER A 344 -17.77 30.76 4.64
N SER A 345 -17.30 31.84 4.03
CA SER A 345 -18.05 32.60 3.02
C SER A 345 -18.08 31.93 1.65
N SER A 346 -17.24 30.92 1.43
CA SER A 346 -17.23 30.12 0.20
C SER A 346 -17.99 28.80 0.40
N PRO A 347 -18.80 28.35 -0.58
CA PRO A 347 -19.49 27.06 -0.52
C PRO A 347 -18.52 25.87 -0.35
N VAL A 348 -18.91 24.85 0.39
CA VAL A 348 -18.19 23.58 0.48
C VAL A 348 -18.42 22.77 -0.79
N VAL A 349 -17.35 22.20 -1.33
CA VAL A 349 -17.42 21.32 -2.50
C VAL A 349 -17.39 19.87 -2.05
N CYS A 350 -16.43 19.51 -1.21
CA CYS A 350 -16.34 18.18 -0.64
C CYS A 350 -15.64 18.18 0.72
N ILE A 351 -15.94 17.16 1.50
CA ILE A 351 -15.32 16.84 2.79
C ILE A 351 -14.75 15.44 2.77
N THR A 352 -13.67 15.23 3.51
CA THR A 352 -13.11 13.90 3.77
C THR A 352 -12.50 13.82 5.17
N THR A 353 -12.36 12.59 5.67
CA THR A 353 -11.93 12.28 7.04
C THR A 353 -10.98 11.07 7.03
N SER A 354 -10.38 10.78 8.18
CA SER A 354 -9.52 9.61 8.33
C SER A 354 -10.27 8.30 8.08
N LYS A 355 -9.71 7.41 7.28
CA LYS A 355 -10.31 6.08 7.01
C LYS A 355 -10.23 5.14 8.21
N LEU A 356 -9.15 5.23 8.97
CA LEU A 356 -8.85 4.38 10.11
C LEU A 356 -8.72 5.16 11.41
N SER A 357 -9.04 4.49 12.51
CA SER A 357 -8.60 4.87 13.85
C SER A 357 -7.45 3.98 14.24
N ILE A 358 -6.23 4.53 14.18
CA ILE A 358 -5.01 3.79 14.54
C ILE A 358 -5.03 3.45 16.03
N THR A 359 -5.55 4.34 16.87
CA THR A 359 -5.55 4.18 18.34
C THR A 359 -6.90 3.73 18.88
N THR A 360 -6.90 3.18 20.10
CA THR A 360 -8.12 2.86 20.87
C THR A 360 -8.71 4.05 21.62
N THR A 361 -8.15 5.27 21.45
CA THR A 361 -8.66 6.48 22.11
C THR A 361 -10.07 6.79 21.61
N MET A 362 -11.01 7.03 22.52
CA MET A 362 -12.39 7.40 22.21
C MET A 362 -12.69 8.79 22.78
N PRO A 363 -13.12 9.78 21.97
CA PRO A 363 -13.25 9.72 20.51
C PRO A 363 -11.88 9.58 19.80
N PRO A 364 -11.83 8.99 18.59
CA PRO A 364 -10.58 8.84 17.85
C PRO A 364 -10.04 10.20 17.37
N PRO A 365 -8.74 10.47 17.54
CA PRO A 365 -8.12 11.70 17.06
C PRO A 365 -8.03 11.65 15.53
N CYS A 366 -8.52 12.68 14.86
CA CYS A 366 -8.57 12.76 13.40
C CYS A 366 -8.74 14.20 12.92
N TYR A 367 -8.47 14.40 11.63
CA TYR A 367 -8.76 15.65 10.94
C TYR A 367 -10.04 15.54 10.12
N VAL A 368 -10.71 16.68 9.96
CA VAL A 368 -11.75 16.88 8.96
C VAL A 368 -11.18 17.81 7.90
N MET A 369 -11.12 17.32 6.67
CA MET A 369 -10.68 18.09 5.51
C MET A 369 -11.88 18.67 4.79
N VAL A 370 -11.82 19.96 4.48
CA VAL A 370 -12.91 20.70 3.83
C VAL A 370 -12.35 21.44 2.62
N ALA A 371 -12.78 21.07 1.41
CA ALA A 371 -12.50 21.84 0.20
C ALA A 371 -13.64 22.82 -0.07
N LEU A 372 -13.28 24.06 -0.38
CA LEU A 372 -14.22 25.13 -0.71
C LEU A 372 -14.15 25.50 -2.20
N ALA A 373 -15.21 26.13 -2.69
CA ALA A 373 -15.37 26.48 -4.11
C ALA A 373 -14.42 27.59 -4.58
N ASP A 374 -13.73 28.27 -3.67
CA ASP A 374 -12.68 29.25 -3.97
C ASP A 374 -11.29 28.58 -4.18
N GLY A 375 -11.23 27.25 -4.10
CA GLY A 375 -10.03 26.45 -4.28
C GLY A 375 -9.17 26.32 -3.02
N SER A 376 -9.68 26.72 -1.83
CA SER A 376 -9.01 26.46 -0.57
C SER A 376 -9.33 25.06 -0.03
N ILE A 377 -8.35 24.48 0.69
CA ILE A 377 -8.49 23.24 1.44
C ILE A 377 -8.17 23.56 2.90
N HIS A 378 -9.14 23.37 3.78
CA HIS A 378 -9.00 23.59 5.21
C HIS A 378 -8.85 22.25 5.94
N CYS A 379 -7.80 22.13 6.74
CA CYS A 379 -7.62 21.04 7.69
C CYS A 379 -8.10 21.49 9.06
N LEU A 380 -9.12 20.82 9.59
CA LEU A 380 -9.80 21.16 10.84
C LEU A 380 -9.62 20.04 11.87
N TYR A 381 -9.49 20.38 13.15
CA TYR A 381 -9.58 19.38 14.22
C TYR A 381 -10.99 18.82 14.32
N ARG A 382 -11.12 17.51 14.46
CA ARG A 382 -12.43 16.88 14.66
C ARG A 382 -13.16 17.38 15.90
N ASP A 383 -12.52 17.55 17.05
CA ASP A 383 -13.28 17.87 18.27
C ASP A 383 -13.86 19.30 18.25
N SER A 384 -13.12 20.25 17.68
CA SER A 384 -13.46 21.67 17.77
C SER A 384 -13.78 22.34 16.44
N LEU A 385 -13.54 21.65 15.31
CA LEU A 385 -13.53 22.21 13.96
C LEU A 385 -12.67 23.48 13.81
N LYS A 386 -11.69 23.67 14.71
CA LYS A 386 -10.72 24.74 14.59
C LYS A 386 -9.72 24.41 13.49
N GLN A 387 -9.42 25.43 12.68
CA GLN A 387 -8.46 25.32 11.60
C GLN A 387 -7.04 25.09 12.12
N VAL A 388 -6.38 24.10 11.53
CA VAL A 388 -4.99 23.71 11.80
C VAL A 388 -4.07 24.24 10.72
N ALA A 389 -4.49 24.06 9.47
CA ALA A 389 -3.74 24.44 8.29
C ALA A 389 -4.71 24.71 7.14
N THR A 390 -4.27 25.52 6.18
CA THR A 390 -4.99 25.76 4.93
C THR A 390 -4.00 25.66 3.77
N ALA A 391 -4.46 25.10 2.66
CA ALA A 391 -3.77 25.13 1.38
C ALA A 391 -4.68 25.76 0.32
N SER A 392 -4.11 26.24 -0.79
CA SER A 392 -4.90 26.77 -1.91
C SER A 392 -4.36 26.27 -3.24
N LEU A 393 -5.25 25.79 -4.09
CA LEU A 393 -4.91 25.37 -5.46
C LEU A 393 -4.40 26.55 -6.31
N ASN A 394 -4.87 27.77 -6.03
CA ASN A 394 -4.50 28.98 -6.76
C ASN A 394 -3.03 29.39 -6.58
N GLN A 395 -2.34 28.87 -5.55
CA GLN A 395 -0.91 29.15 -5.34
C GLN A 395 -0.02 28.35 -6.29
N VAL A 396 -0.50 27.20 -6.80
CA VAL A 396 0.27 26.30 -7.69
C VAL A 396 0.59 26.97 -9.02
N TRP A 397 -0.27 27.86 -9.49
CA TRP A 397 -0.17 28.52 -10.80
C TRP A 397 0.63 29.84 -10.79
N ARG A 398 1.27 30.22 -9.68
CA ARG A 398 1.90 31.54 -9.53
C ARG A 398 3.40 31.63 -9.85
N GLN A 399 4.06 30.59 -10.35
CA GLN A 399 5.52 30.64 -10.57
C GLN A 399 5.92 31.00 -12.02
N GLU A 400 6.55 32.18 -12.12
CA GLU A 400 7.59 32.67 -13.05
C GLU A 400 7.65 32.11 -14.49
N GLU A 401 6.85 32.65 -15.42
CA GLU A 401 7.27 33.01 -16.79
C GLU A 401 6.10 33.65 -17.59
N ALA A 402 5.73 34.89 -17.26
CA ALA A 402 5.12 35.83 -18.22
C ALA A 402 4.94 37.23 -17.58
N PRO A 403 5.87 38.16 -17.76
CA PRO A 403 5.64 39.56 -17.41
C PRO A 403 4.81 40.21 -18.52
N SER A 404 3.49 39.95 -18.59
CA SER A 404 2.46 40.81 -19.25
C SER A 404 1.13 40.13 -19.59
N SER A 405 0.90 38.85 -19.32
CA SER A 405 -0.42 38.25 -19.57
C SER A 405 -1.41 38.63 -18.47
N LYS A 406 -2.44 39.41 -18.80
CA LYS A 406 -3.65 39.59 -17.96
C LYS A 406 -4.06 38.22 -17.42
N GLN A 407 -4.19 38.12 -16.08
CA GLN A 407 -4.55 36.92 -15.33
C GLN A 407 -5.59 36.07 -16.10
N LEU A 408 -5.15 34.97 -16.71
CA LEU A 408 -6.07 33.92 -17.15
C LEU A 408 -6.58 33.25 -15.87
N LYS A 409 -7.79 33.61 -15.41
CA LYS A 409 -8.51 32.81 -14.41
C LYS A 409 -8.92 31.50 -15.08
N THR A 410 -8.08 30.48 -14.99
CA THR A 410 -8.50 29.10 -15.27
C THR A 410 -9.62 28.74 -14.29
N CYS A 411 -10.72 28.16 -14.77
CA CYS A 411 -11.89 27.79 -13.96
C CYS A 411 -11.66 26.46 -13.21
N LEU A 412 -10.48 26.28 -12.64
CA LEU A 412 -10.10 25.05 -11.96
C LEU A 412 -10.76 25.00 -10.58
N ARG A 413 -11.52 23.93 -10.35
CA ARG A 413 -12.20 23.69 -9.07
C ARG A 413 -11.84 22.31 -8.55
N ILE A 414 -11.60 22.21 -7.25
CA ILE A 414 -11.46 20.92 -6.58
C ILE A 414 -12.81 20.20 -6.73
N SER A 415 -12.77 18.94 -7.15
CA SER A 415 -13.96 18.09 -7.34
C SER A 415 -14.09 17.08 -6.20
N HIS A 416 -12.98 16.48 -5.78
CA HIS A 416 -13.00 15.44 -4.75
C HIS A 416 -11.71 15.42 -3.93
N LEU A 417 -11.81 14.96 -2.68
CA LEU A 417 -10.71 14.78 -1.75
C LEU A 417 -10.74 13.36 -1.18
N ASP A 418 -9.56 12.76 -0.98
CA ASP A 418 -9.46 11.53 -0.22
C ASP A 418 -8.12 11.38 0.52
N MET A 419 -8.18 10.82 1.72
CA MET A 419 -7.02 10.63 2.59
C MET A 419 -6.44 9.22 2.44
N SER A 420 -5.11 9.12 2.54
CA SER A 420 -4.40 7.84 2.73
C SER A 420 -4.82 7.14 4.03
N TRP A 421 -4.56 5.83 4.12
CA TRP A 421 -5.01 5.01 5.25
C TRP A 421 -4.26 5.29 6.56
N LEU A 422 -2.98 5.69 6.52
CA LEU A 422 -2.27 6.18 7.71
C LEU A 422 -2.54 7.67 7.98
N GLY A 423 -3.24 8.36 7.07
CA GLY A 423 -3.56 9.78 7.17
C GLY A 423 -2.34 10.71 7.02
N CYS A 424 -1.26 10.24 6.39
CA CYS A 424 -0.04 11.03 6.18
C CYS A 424 -0.12 11.93 4.94
N VAL A 425 -0.92 11.55 3.94
CA VAL A 425 -1.15 12.33 2.71
C VAL A 425 -2.63 12.46 2.36
N LEU A 426 -2.96 13.55 1.66
CA LEU A 426 -4.26 13.86 1.09
C LEU A 426 -4.12 13.97 -0.44
N VAL A 427 -4.98 13.28 -1.17
CA VAL A 427 -5.12 13.43 -2.63
C VAL A 427 -6.32 14.35 -2.90
N ALA A 428 -6.10 15.39 -3.69
CA ALA A 428 -7.16 16.20 -4.27
C ALA A 428 -7.23 15.94 -5.77
N ALA A 429 -8.45 15.92 -6.30
CA ALA A 429 -8.68 15.83 -7.72
C ALA A 429 -9.54 17.01 -8.16
N ASP A 430 -9.22 17.60 -9.32
CA ASP A 430 -9.98 18.73 -9.86
C ASP A 430 -10.98 18.32 -10.95
N THR A 431 -11.75 19.30 -11.41
CA THR A 431 -12.76 19.12 -12.45
C THR A 431 -12.20 18.75 -13.82
N LEU A 432 -10.88 18.85 -14.05
CA LEU A 432 -10.24 18.42 -15.30
C LEU A 432 -9.65 17.01 -15.20
N GLY A 433 -9.71 16.37 -14.04
CA GLY A 433 -9.11 15.06 -13.82
C GLY A 433 -7.60 15.11 -13.52
N GLN A 434 -7.10 16.25 -13.06
CA GLN A 434 -5.73 16.40 -12.55
C GLN A 434 -5.69 16.00 -11.08
N LEU A 435 -4.52 15.56 -10.61
CA LEU A 435 -4.32 15.09 -9.23
C LEU A 435 -3.29 15.93 -8.50
N TYR A 436 -3.52 16.16 -7.21
CA TYR A 436 -2.66 16.95 -6.34
C TYR A 436 -2.42 16.17 -5.05
N LEU A 437 -1.16 16.01 -4.64
CA LEU A 437 -0.79 15.27 -3.43
C LEU A 437 -0.26 16.21 -2.37
N TYR A 438 -0.99 16.33 -1.26
CA TYR A 438 -0.60 17.13 -0.10
C TYR A 438 -0.04 16.25 1.03
N ARG A 439 1.09 16.65 1.59
CA ARG A 439 1.59 16.14 2.87
C ARG A 439 0.76 16.70 4.02
N LEU A 440 0.30 15.82 4.89
CA LEU A 440 -0.47 16.17 6.09
C LEU A 440 0.42 16.22 7.33
N LEU A 441 -0.07 16.94 8.34
CA LEU A 441 0.57 17.00 9.65
C LEU A 441 0.16 15.76 10.46
N PRO A 442 1.04 15.20 11.32
CA PRO A 442 0.70 14.09 12.19
C PRO A 442 -0.45 14.42 13.16
N ILE A 443 -1.40 13.50 13.31
CA ILE A 443 -2.53 13.71 14.21
C ILE A 443 -2.17 13.58 15.70
N SER A 444 -1.06 12.90 16.04
CA SER A 444 -0.66 12.67 17.44
C SER A 444 -0.30 13.94 18.19
N GLU A 445 0.21 14.96 17.48
CA GLU A 445 0.52 16.28 18.03
C GLU A 445 -0.06 17.35 17.10
N PRO A 446 -1.30 17.79 17.38
CA PRO A 446 -1.94 18.93 16.76
C PRO A 446 -1.02 20.07 16.27
N GLY A 447 -0.72 20.11 14.97
CA GLY A 447 0.03 21.21 14.34
C GLY A 447 1.55 21.09 14.43
N GLY A 448 2.07 20.02 15.06
CA GLY A 448 3.50 19.73 15.16
C GLY A 448 4.05 19.00 13.93
N PRO A 449 5.39 18.99 13.72
CA PRO A 449 6.02 18.20 12.68
C PRO A 449 6.05 16.71 13.04
N MET A 450 6.29 15.85 12.05
CA MET A 450 6.57 14.42 12.27
C MET A 450 7.72 14.24 13.28
N THR A 451 7.51 13.39 14.28
CA THR A 451 8.50 13.04 15.30
C THR A 451 9.00 11.62 15.10
N VAL A 452 10.24 11.35 15.51
CA VAL A 452 10.85 10.01 15.39
C VAL A 452 10.03 8.94 16.12
N PRO A 453 9.57 9.12 17.39
CA PRO A 453 8.77 8.10 18.09
C PRO A 453 7.45 7.77 17.39
N TYR A 454 6.77 8.79 16.86
CA TYR A 454 5.50 8.59 16.17
C TYR A 454 5.71 7.88 14.83
N ALA A 455 6.71 8.27 14.04
CA ALA A 455 7.09 7.57 12.82
C ALA A 455 7.42 6.09 13.09
N CYS A 456 8.20 5.79 14.14
CA CYS A 456 8.50 4.41 14.52
C CYS A 456 7.24 3.62 14.88
N THR A 457 6.31 4.23 15.62
CA THR A 457 5.05 3.59 16.00
C THR A 457 4.16 3.30 14.78
N LEU A 458 4.14 4.20 13.78
CA LEU A 458 3.44 3.97 12.53
C LEU A 458 4.10 2.85 11.69
N LEU A 459 5.43 2.78 11.64
CA LEU A 459 6.13 1.68 10.96
C LEU A 459 5.85 0.32 11.63
N GLU A 460 5.84 0.27 12.96
CA GLU A 460 5.43 -0.92 13.72
C GLU A 460 3.96 -1.28 13.45
N TYR A 461 3.08 -0.28 13.34
CA TYR A 461 1.69 -0.51 12.95
C TYR A 461 1.59 -1.09 11.53
N CYS A 462 2.34 -0.56 10.56
CA CYS A 462 2.41 -1.11 9.20
C CYS A 462 2.96 -2.55 9.19
N LEU A 463 3.98 -2.83 10.02
CA LEU A 463 4.56 -4.16 10.17
C LEU A 463 3.54 -5.19 10.65
N VAL A 464 2.69 -4.82 11.61
CA VAL A 464 1.69 -5.71 12.23
C VAL A 464 0.42 -5.82 11.37
N THR A 465 0.00 -4.73 10.72
CA THR A 465 -1.26 -4.68 9.94
C THR A 465 -1.10 -5.08 8.48
N GLY A 466 0.10 -4.95 7.92
CA GLY A 466 0.35 -5.12 6.48
C GLY A 466 -0.07 -3.93 5.62
N LEU A 467 -0.38 -2.78 6.21
CA LEU A 467 -0.59 -1.53 5.46
C LEU A 467 0.71 -1.09 4.76
N ASP A 468 0.58 -0.53 3.56
CA ASP A 468 1.71 0.06 2.86
C ASP A 468 2.16 1.35 3.58
N TRP A 469 3.48 1.54 3.71
CA TRP A 469 4.11 2.61 4.48
C TRP A 469 4.59 3.80 3.63
N TRP A 470 4.29 3.83 2.33
CA TRP A 470 4.78 4.83 1.38
C TRP A 470 4.36 6.26 1.73
N ASP A 471 3.11 6.46 2.15
CA ASP A 471 2.60 7.77 2.57
C ASP A 471 3.35 8.33 3.79
N LEU A 472 3.78 7.45 4.70
CA LEU A 472 4.70 7.81 5.77
C LEU A 472 6.09 8.18 5.22
N LEU A 473 6.65 7.41 4.28
CA LEU A 473 7.98 7.67 3.71
C LEU A 473 8.11 9.09 3.12
N VAL A 474 7.13 9.51 2.32
CA VAL A 474 7.11 10.85 1.72
C VAL A 474 6.84 11.96 2.74
N SER A 475 6.50 11.60 3.98
CA SER A 475 6.28 12.51 5.11
C SER A 475 7.48 12.60 6.06
N LEU A 476 8.49 11.75 5.90
CA LEU A 476 9.73 11.79 6.70
C LEU A 476 10.67 12.90 6.20
N ARG A 477 11.48 13.44 7.12
CA ARG A 477 12.58 14.35 6.79
C ARG A 477 13.89 13.55 6.61
N PRO A 478 14.80 13.95 5.72
CA PRO A 478 16.09 13.27 5.57
C PRO A 478 16.86 13.14 6.88
N SER A 479 16.85 14.21 7.70
CA SER A 479 17.58 14.28 8.96
C SER A 479 17.12 13.31 10.05
N MET A 480 15.95 12.68 9.90
CA MET A 480 15.44 11.70 10.87
C MET A 480 15.56 10.25 10.39
N MET A 481 15.95 10.01 9.13
CA MET A 481 15.85 8.69 8.52
C MET A 481 16.67 7.64 9.27
N ASP A 482 17.94 7.95 9.57
CA ASP A 482 18.84 7.04 10.28
C ASP A 482 18.32 6.74 11.69
N THR A 483 17.91 7.76 12.45
CA THR A 483 17.38 7.59 13.81
C THR A 483 16.07 6.81 13.84
N VAL A 484 15.18 7.01 12.86
CA VAL A 484 13.94 6.22 12.71
C VAL A 484 14.30 4.76 12.42
N CYS A 485 15.22 4.52 11.49
CA CYS A 485 15.66 3.18 11.13
C CYS A 485 16.31 2.43 12.32
N GLU A 486 17.18 3.10 13.08
CA GLU A 486 17.82 2.54 14.27
C GLU A 486 16.81 2.19 15.36
N ARG A 487 15.92 3.13 15.72
CA ARG A 487 14.90 2.87 16.75
C ARG A 487 13.90 1.80 16.34
N PHE A 488 13.49 1.77 15.08
CA PHE A 488 12.63 0.72 14.54
C PHE A 488 13.31 -0.66 14.62
N THR A 489 14.60 -0.72 14.27
CA THR A 489 15.41 -1.93 14.36
C THR A 489 15.57 -2.40 15.81
N GLU A 490 15.86 -1.49 16.73
CA GLU A 490 15.98 -1.81 18.16
C GLU A 490 14.66 -2.34 18.74
N SER A 491 13.54 -1.70 18.41
CA SER A 491 12.20 -2.14 18.82
C SER A 491 11.86 -3.54 18.32
N PHE A 492 12.17 -3.83 17.04
CA PHE A 492 11.97 -5.16 16.46
C PHE A 492 12.84 -6.23 17.13
N ASN A 493 14.11 -5.94 17.38
CA ASN A 493 15.05 -6.88 18.00
C ASN A 493 14.70 -7.22 19.45
N ARG A 494 13.92 -6.36 20.13
CA ARG A 494 13.38 -6.62 21.49
C ARG A 494 12.16 -7.55 21.49
N GLN A 495 11.59 -7.89 20.34
CA GLN A 495 10.47 -8.82 20.27
C GLN A 495 10.90 -10.27 20.56
N GLN A 496 9.94 -11.12 20.92
CA GLN A 496 10.20 -12.54 21.08
C GLN A 496 10.55 -13.20 19.74
N THR A 497 11.38 -14.25 19.76
CA THR A 497 11.92 -14.89 18.54
C THR A 497 10.85 -15.28 17.52
N HIS A 498 9.70 -15.81 17.97
CA HIS A 498 8.63 -16.23 17.06
C HIS A 498 7.93 -15.03 16.38
N VAL A 499 7.82 -13.89 17.08
CA VAL A 499 7.27 -12.64 16.51
C VAL A 499 8.24 -12.08 15.48
N GLN A 500 9.55 -12.08 15.80
CA GLN A 500 10.58 -11.70 14.85
C GLN A 500 10.50 -12.56 13.59
N GLN A 501 10.45 -13.90 13.73
CA GLN A 501 10.35 -14.83 12.62
C GLN A 501 9.11 -14.56 11.74
N PHE A 502 7.96 -14.29 12.34
CA PHE A 502 6.73 -14.04 11.60
C PHE A 502 6.78 -12.73 10.79
N HIS A 503 7.35 -11.66 11.36
CA HIS A 503 7.39 -10.34 10.73
C HIS A 503 8.70 -10.02 10.00
N TYR A 504 9.68 -10.93 9.99
CA TYR A 504 11.06 -10.65 9.56
C TYR A 504 11.15 -10.08 8.14
N VAL A 505 10.44 -10.71 7.19
CA VAL A 505 10.43 -10.27 5.79
C VAL A 505 9.88 -8.85 5.64
N GLN A 506 8.75 -8.58 6.28
CA GLN A 506 8.12 -7.26 6.22
C GLN A 506 9.00 -6.20 6.91
N PHE A 507 9.66 -6.56 8.02
CA PHE A 507 10.64 -5.72 8.69
C PHE A 507 11.81 -5.36 7.76
N LEU A 508 12.37 -6.33 7.03
CA LEU A 508 13.43 -6.10 6.05
C LEU A 508 12.96 -5.19 4.89
N ASN A 509 11.74 -5.36 4.41
CA ASN A 509 11.17 -4.51 3.35
C ASN A 509 11.05 -3.04 3.79
N ILE A 510 10.54 -2.81 5.00
CA ILE A 510 10.46 -1.47 5.59
C ILE A 510 11.86 -0.88 5.76
N LYS A 511 12.80 -1.62 6.36
CA LYS A 511 14.18 -1.17 6.57
C LYS A 511 14.88 -0.83 5.25
N THR A 512 14.70 -1.67 4.22
CA THR A 512 15.22 -1.43 2.86
C THR A 512 14.65 -0.15 2.26
N SER A 513 13.35 0.11 2.44
CA SER A 513 12.70 1.31 1.92
C SER A 513 13.23 2.59 2.58
N LEU A 514 13.48 2.56 3.90
CA LEU A 514 14.08 3.69 4.61
C LEU A 514 15.49 4.02 4.09
N TYR A 515 16.33 3.00 3.88
CA TYR A 515 17.67 3.22 3.33
C TYR A 515 17.66 3.68 1.88
N ARG A 516 16.67 3.27 1.07
CA ARG A 516 16.52 3.77 -0.31
C ARG A 516 16.21 5.25 -0.40
N LEU A 517 15.71 5.87 0.66
CA LEU A 517 15.41 7.31 0.68
C LEU A 517 16.64 8.19 0.90
N THR A 518 17.80 7.62 1.23
CA THR A 518 19.04 8.38 1.42
C THR A 518 20.09 7.99 0.37
N VAL A 519 20.89 8.96 -0.06
CA VAL A 519 21.97 8.72 -1.04
C VAL A 519 23.01 7.75 -0.46
N ASN A 520 23.38 7.94 0.81
CA ASN A 520 24.35 7.08 1.50
C ASN A 520 23.77 5.73 1.96
N GLY A 521 22.46 5.53 1.84
CA GLY A 521 21.78 4.29 2.24
C GLY A 521 21.70 3.23 1.14
N GLN A 522 22.04 3.56 -0.11
CA GLN A 522 21.84 2.66 -1.25
C GLN A 522 22.58 1.32 -1.11
N SER A 523 23.81 1.34 -0.60
CA SER A 523 24.56 0.11 -0.35
C SER A 523 23.91 -0.76 0.73
N LYS A 524 23.47 -0.17 1.84
CA LYS A 524 22.72 -0.89 2.88
C LYS A 524 21.41 -1.47 2.35
N ALA A 525 20.70 -0.75 1.48
CA ALA A 525 19.49 -1.26 0.83
C ALA A 525 19.80 -2.46 -0.10
N ALA A 526 20.93 -2.43 -0.81
CA ALA A 526 21.38 -3.55 -1.64
C ALA A 526 21.71 -4.79 -0.77
N ASP A 527 22.35 -4.62 0.38
CA ASP A 527 22.63 -5.70 1.32
C ASP A 527 21.36 -6.36 1.85
N LEU A 528 20.39 -5.54 2.27
CA LEU A 528 19.12 -6.05 2.79
C LEU A 528 18.32 -6.76 1.70
N THR A 529 18.43 -6.29 0.45
CA THR A 529 17.85 -6.99 -0.71
C THR A 529 18.52 -8.35 -0.91
N ASN A 530 19.85 -8.44 -0.79
CA ASN A 530 20.58 -9.71 -0.81
C ASN A 530 20.23 -10.62 0.35
N LEU A 531 20.05 -10.08 1.56
CA LEU A 531 19.62 -10.83 2.75
C LEU A 531 18.21 -11.41 2.56
N LEU A 532 17.29 -10.61 2.02
CA LEU A 532 15.93 -11.05 1.71
C LEU A 532 15.93 -12.18 0.68
N MET A 533 16.75 -12.04 -0.37
CA MET A 533 16.93 -13.08 -1.38
C MET A 533 17.55 -14.35 -0.78
N LEU A 534 18.59 -14.21 0.04
CA LEU A 534 19.25 -15.32 0.73
C LEU A 534 18.27 -16.09 1.61
N HIS A 535 17.46 -15.38 2.40
CA HIS A 535 16.45 -15.99 3.25
C HIS A 535 15.37 -16.73 2.45
N SER A 536 14.96 -16.14 1.32
CA SER A 536 13.99 -16.75 0.41
C SER A 536 14.55 -18.02 -0.21
N VAL A 537 15.77 -17.98 -0.77
CA VAL A 537 16.44 -19.15 -1.36
C VAL A 537 16.66 -20.23 -0.32
N ALA A 538 17.10 -19.87 0.89
CA ALA A 538 17.30 -20.82 1.96
C ALA A 538 16.01 -21.55 2.33
N THR A 539 14.90 -20.81 2.49
CA THR A 539 13.59 -21.40 2.75
C THR A 539 13.17 -22.34 1.62
N ALA A 540 13.35 -21.92 0.37
CA ALA A 540 13.02 -22.75 -0.79
C ALA A 540 13.85 -24.04 -0.85
N PHE A 541 15.18 -23.95 -0.71
CA PHE A 541 16.07 -25.11 -0.79
C PHE A 541 15.85 -26.08 0.37
N LYS A 542 15.72 -25.57 1.60
CA LYS A 542 15.45 -26.41 2.78
C LYS A 542 14.10 -27.11 2.71
N SER A 543 13.08 -26.48 2.11
CA SER A 543 11.76 -27.11 1.92
C SER A 543 11.76 -28.31 0.96
N LEU A 544 12.81 -28.47 0.15
CA LEU A 544 12.95 -29.61 -0.76
C LEU A 544 13.57 -30.83 -0.10
N LEU A 545 14.18 -30.65 1.08
CA LEU A 545 14.83 -31.74 1.83
C LEU A 545 13.76 -32.60 2.51
N ARG A 546 13.96 -33.92 2.53
CA ARG A 546 12.98 -34.89 3.06
C ARG A 546 13.63 -35.79 4.10
N PRO A 547 12.98 -36.07 5.25
CA PRO A 547 13.48 -37.05 6.21
C PRO A 547 13.63 -38.43 5.57
N SER A 548 14.65 -39.20 5.98
CA SER A 548 14.81 -40.60 5.57
C SER A 548 13.61 -41.47 5.97
N ASP A 549 13.04 -41.23 7.16
CA ASP A 549 11.89 -41.95 7.71
C ASP A 549 10.73 -40.99 8.07
N LEU A 550 9.55 -41.20 7.48
CA LEU A 550 8.35 -40.38 7.76
C LEU A 550 7.73 -40.63 9.14
N SER A 551 8.12 -41.70 9.83
CA SER A 551 7.58 -42.11 11.14
C SER A 551 8.37 -41.59 12.34
N SER A 552 9.55 -40.99 12.13
CA SER A 552 10.36 -40.45 13.22
C SER A 552 9.87 -39.04 13.60
N HIS A 553 9.68 -38.77 14.89
CA HIS A 553 9.50 -37.41 15.43
C HIS A 553 10.81 -36.61 15.46
N ASP A 554 11.84 -37.07 14.76
CA ASP A 554 13.18 -36.47 14.76
C ASP A 554 13.24 -35.16 13.99
N LYS A 555 14.29 -34.39 14.31
CA LYS A 555 14.64 -33.14 13.62
C LYS A 555 14.82 -33.40 12.11
N GLY A 556 14.20 -32.56 11.30
CA GLY A 556 14.31 -32.63 9.84
C GLY A 556 15.76 -32.47 9.34
N PRO A 557 16.03 -32.82 8.07
CA PRO A 557 17.37 -32.75 7.50
C PRO A 557 17.96 -31.33 7.51
N ALA A 558 17.12 -30.31 7.39
CA ALA A 558 17.54 -28.90 7.49
C ALA A 558 18.04 -28.56 8.90
N GLU A 559 17.32 -28.99 9.94
CA GLU A 559 17.70 -28.76 11.34
C GLU A 559 18.94 -29.56 11.73
N ARG A 560 19.12 -30.77 11.19
CA ARG A 560 20.34 -31.57 11.38
C ARG A 560 21.55 -30.92 10.72
N LEU A 561 21.40 -30.40 9.50
CA LEU A 561 22.46 -29.62 8.86
C LEU A 561 22.85 -28.42 9.74
N SER A 562 21.88 -27.65 10.22
CA SER A 562 22.14 -26.52 11.14
C SER A 562 22.85 -26.96 12.42
N ALA A 563 22.54 -28.14 12.97
CA ALA A 563 23.23 -28.68 14.13
C ALA A 563 24.70 -29.03 13.84
N VAL A 564 24.99 -29.66 12.69
CA VAL A 564 26.36 -29.98 12.26
C VAL A 564 27.18 -28.71 11.99
N MET A 565 26.55 -27.65 11.50
CA MET A 565 27.20 -26.36 11.23
C MET A 565 27.62 -25.58 12.47
N MET A 566 27.15 -25.97 13.66
CA MET A 566 27.62 -25.39 14.93
C MET A 566 29.06 -25.82 15.26
N ASP A 567 29.53 -26.94 14.71
CA ASP A 567 30.90 -27.37 14.91
C ASP A 567 31.88 -26.53 14.05
N PRO A 568 33.09 -26.21 14.54
CA PRO A 568 34.05 -25.36 13.86
C PRO A 568 34.78 -26.10 12.71
N LEU A 569 34.01 -26.71 11.80
CA LEU A 569 34.49 -27.40 10.62
C LEU A 569 34.75 -26.40 9.49
N THR A 570 35.99 -26.35 9.01
CA THR A 570 36.41 -25.55 7.85
C THR A 570 36.52 -26.37 6.57
N ASP A 571 36.45 -27.69 6.70
CA ASP A 571 36.57 -28.66 5.61
C ASP A 571 35.18 -29.19 5.24
N VAL A 572 34.80 -29.00 3.98
CA VAL A 572 33.50 -29.38 3.46
C VAL A 572 33.29 -30.90 3.52
N ASP A 573 34.33 -31.69 3.27
CA ASP A 573 34.19 -33.16 3.18
C ASP A 573 33.95 -33.75 4.57
N LYS A 574 34.55 -33.16 5.62
CA LYS A 574 34.29 -33.54 7.02
C LYS A 574 32.85 -33.29 7.45
N VAL A 575 32.20 -32.28 6.88
CA VAL A 575 30.78 -32.00 7.12
C VAL A 575 29.92 -33.06 6.44
N LEU A 576 30.21 -33.34 5.16
CA LEU A 576 29.46 -34.30 4.36
C LEU A 576 29.44 -35.70 4.98
N LEU A 577 30.54 -36.13 5.62
CA LEU A 577 30.63 -37.40 6.35
C LEU A 577 29.65 -37.53 7.53
N ARG A 578 29.07 -36.42 7.99
CA ARG A 578 28.13 -36.37 9.12
C ARG A 578 26.67 -36.23 8.68
N LEU A 579 26.40 -36.28 7.37
CA LEU A 579 25.08 -36.08 6.79
C LEU A 579 24.66 -37.29 5.95
N GLU A 580 23.37 -37.58 5.93
CA GLU A 580 22.80 -38.67 5.13
C GLU A 580 22.38 -38.16 3.75
N ALA A 581 23.13 -38.53 2.70
CA ALA A 581 22.87 -38.05 1.34
C ALA A 581 21.45 -38.34 0.79
N LYS A 582 20.77 -39.38 1.30
CA LYS A 582 19.41 -39.76 0.89
C LYS A 582 18.38 -38.67 1.16
N GLU A 583 18.57 -37.90 2.22
CA GLU A 583 17.62 -36.87 2.68
C GLU A 583 17.66 -35.58 1.86
N PHE A 584 18.73 -35.45 1.07
CA PHE A 584 18.99 -34.33 0.19
C PHE A 584 18.64 -34.66 -1.27
N THR A 585 18.02 -35.81 -1.54
CA THR A 585 17.67 -36.22 -2.90
C THR A 585 16.53 -35.37 -3.47
N VAL A 586 16.75 -34.80 -4.65
CA VAL A 586 15.79 -33.96 -5.38
C VAL A 586 15.73 -34.40 -6.83
N GLU A 587 14.54 -34.29 -7.45
CA GLU A 587 14.35 -34.65 -8.86
C GLU A 587 15.26 -33.83 -9.79
N PRO A 588 15.89 -34.44 -10.82
CA PRO A 588 16.82 -33.74 -11.71
C PRO A 588 16.23 -32.51 -12.42
N SER A 589 14.96 -32.61 -12.84
CA SER A 589 14.24 -31.50 -13.48
C SER A 589 14.04 -30.31 -12.54
N THR A 590 13.83 -30.58 -11.24
CA THR A 590 13.72 -29.55 -10.21
C THR A 590 15.07 -28.87 -9.98
N LEU A 591 16.15 -29.63 -9.83
CA LEU A 591 17.50 -29.06 -9.69
C LEU A 591 17.90 -28.20 -10.90
N GLN A 592 17.62 -28.67 -12.11
CA GLN A 592 17.85 -27.90 -13.33
C GLN A 592 17.07 -26.58 -13.33
N SER A 593 15.83 -26.57 -12.85
CA SER A 593 15.02 -25.35 -12.74
C SER A 593 15.53 -24.35 -11.69
N LEU A 594 16.33 -24.81 -10.72
CA LEU A 594 16.91 -23.98 -9.66
C LEU A 594 18.34 -23.52 -9.95
N GLN A 595 18.89 -23.87 -11.12
CA GLN A 595 20.30 -23.62 -11.47
C GLN A 595 20.72 -22.17 -11.26
N GLN A 596 19.88 -21.21 -11.62
CA GLN A 596 20.20 -19.77 -11.48
C GLN A 596 20.22 -19.31 -10.03
N LEU A 597 19.39 -19.92 -9.18
CA LEU A 597 19.42 -19.67 -7.73
C LEU A 597 20.65 -20.32 -7.11
N ILE A 598 21.04 -21.52 -7.56
CA ILE A 598 22.28 -22.20 -7.16
C ILE A 598 23.51 -21.35 -7.54
N GLN A 599 23.54 -20.83 -8.77
CA GLN A 599 24.57 -19.90 -9.22
C GLN A 599 24.60 -18.64 -8.36
N TRP A 600 23.46 -18.00 -8.13
CA TRP A 600 23.36 -16.77 -7.33
C TRP A 600 23.90 -16.94 -5.89
N VAL A 601 23.65 -18.09 -5.25
CA VAL A 601 24.20 -18.39 -3.91
C VAL A 601 25.73 -18.41 -3.93
N ALA A 602 26.32 -19.06 -4.94
CA ALA A 602 27.78 -19.11 -5.09
C ALA A 602 28.36 -17.73 -5.41
N ASP A 603 27.71 -16.98 -6.29
CA ASP A 603 28.09 -15.62 -6.67
C ASP A 603 28.03 -14.67 -5.47
N LEU A 604 27.01 -14.80 -4.60
CA LEU A 604 26.91 -14.07 -3.33
C LEU A 604 28.10 -14.36 -2.42
N ALA A 605 28.41 -15.63 -2.17
CA ALA A 605 29.56 -16.01 -1.35
C ALA A 605 30.87 -15.44 -1.89
N LEU A 606 31.08 -15.53 -3.21
CA LEU A 606 32.26 -15.03 -3.88
C LEU A 606 32.39 -13.50 -3.78
N ASN A 607 31.29 -12.76 -4.00
CA ASN A 607 31.26 -11.30 -3.87
C ASN A 607 31.53 -10.83 -2.44
N LEU A 608 30.95 -11.50 -1.44
CA LEU A 608 31.14 -11.14 -0.04
C LEU A 608 32.61 -11.29 0.36
N LEU A 609 33.21 -12.43 0.04
CA LEU A 609 34.62 -12.68 0.36
C LEU A 609 35.57 -11.76 -0.43
N ALA A 610 35.29 -11.49 -1.71
CA ALA A 610 36.11 -10.59 -2.51
C ALA A 610 36.10 -9.14 -1.99
N ARG A 611 34.99 -8.69 -1.36
CA ARG A 611 34.89 -7.36 -0.73
C ARG A 611 35.51 -7.29 0.68
N LEU A 612 35.81 -8.43 1.31
CA LEU A 612 36.32 -8.46 2.69
C LEU A 612 37.58 -7.59 2.89
N PRO A 613 38.59 -7.59 1.98
CA PRO A 613 39.78 -6.75 2.13
C PRO A 613 39.54 -5.26 2.01
N GLU A 614 38.49 -4.83 1.29
CA GLU A 614 38.17 -3.42 1.08
C GLU A 614 37.77 -2.72 2.39
N GLN A 615 37.32 -3.47 3.41
CA GLN A 615 36.96 -2.94 4.73
C GLN A 615 38.12 -2.27 5.49
N ARG A 616 39.36 -2.53 5.07
CA ARG A 616 40.57 -1.97 5.69
C ARG A 616 40.88 -0.54 5.26
N GLN A 617 40.29 -0.07 4.16
CA GLN A 617 40.53 1.27 3.63
C GLN A 617 39.70 2.32 4.39
N ALA A 618 40.32 3.00 5.35
CA ALA A 618 39.69 4.08 6.10
C ALA A 618 39.12 5.17 5.18
N GLY A 619 37.83 5.45 5.30
CA GLY A 619 37.14 6.53 4.57
C GLY A 619 36.22 6.08 3.43
N LYS A 620 36.28 4.82 2.98
CA LYS A 620 35.32 4.23 2.04
C LYS A 620 34.40 3.26 2.76
N SER A 621 33.47 3.78 3.57
CA SER A 621 32.30 2.99 3.98
C SER A 621 31.38 2.83 2.76
N SER A 622 31.73 1.96 1.82
CA SER A 622 30.90 1.66 0.64
C SER A 622 29.73 0.71 0.93
N GLY A 623 29.54 0.37 2.20
CA GLY A 623 28.54 -0.56 2.73
C GLY A 623 29.09 -2.00 2.79
N TYR A 624 28.91 -2.68 3.93
CA TYR A 624 28.27 -4.01 3.97
C TYR A 624 27.92 -4.44 5.42
N GLU A 625 26.64 -4.48 5.80
CA GLU A 625 26.17 -5.03 7.11
C GLU A 625 26.17 -6.57 7.12
N LEU A 626 26.04 -7.24 5.97
CA LEU A 626 25.91 -8.71 5.89
C LEU A 626 27.18 -9.49 6.24
N LEU A 627 28.36 -8.93 5.97
CA LEU A 627 29.65 -9.55 6.32
C LEU A 627 29.83 -9.67 7.85
N ARG A 628 29.04 -8.92 8.61
CA ARG A 628 28.97 -8.97 10.07
C ARG A 628 27.74 -9.74 10.57
N ASP A 629 26.84 -10.15 9.67
CA ASP A 629 25.65 -10.93 10.01
C ASP A 629 25.98 -12.43 10.07
N TYR A 630 26.32 -12.89 11.27
CA TYR A 630 26.62 -14.29 11.56
C TYR A 630 25.53 -15.26 11.07
N LYS A 631 24.24 -14.89 11.16
CA LYS A 631 23.13 -15.76 10.73
C LYS A 631 23.08 -15.85 9.21
N ALA A 632 23.29 -14.75 8.50
CA ALA A 632 23.36 -14.73 7.05
C ALA A 632 24.54 -15.57 6.54
N LEU A 633 25.74 -15.38 7.10
CA LEU A 633 26.93 -16.14 6.72
C LEU A 633 26.78 -17.65 6.97
N ASN A 634 26.17 -18.05 8.09
CA ASN A 634 25.88 -19.46 8.35
C ASN A 634 24.82 -20.02 7.41
N THR A 635 23.76 -19.26 7.11
CA THR A 635 22.76 -19.67 6.11
C THR A 635 23.43 -19.89 4.75
N LEU A 636 24.38 -19.03 4.38
CA LEU A 636 25.14 -19.17 3.14
C LEU A 636 26.01 -20.44 3.14
N ARG A 637 26.71 -20.74 4.24
CA ARG A 637 27.46 -22.00 4.41
C ARG A 637 26.57 -23.23 4.28
N GLU A 638 25.41 -23.23 4.94
CA GLU A 638 24.43 -24.33 4.84
C GLU A 638 24.00 -24.55 3.39
N LEU A 639 23.72 -23.48 2.64
CA LEU A 639 23.34 -23.60 1.23
C LEU A 639 24.47 -24.13 0.35
N LEU A 640 25.73 -23.74 0.61
CA LEU A 640 26.89 -24.32 -0.10
C LEU A 640 27.01 -25.83 0.15
N ILE A 641 26.70 -26.31 1.37
CA ILE A 641 26.65 -27.76 1.66
C ILE A 641 25.52 -28.45 0.89
N ILE A 642 24.31 -27.88 0.89
CA ILE A 642 23.18 -28.42 0.13
C ILE A 642 23.54 -28.53 -1.37
N ILE A 643 24.09 -27.46 -1.94
CA ILE A 643 24.54 -27.41 -3.34
C ILE A 643 25.63 -28.45 -3.60
N ARG A 644 26.58 -28.64 -2.69
CA ARG A 644 27.65 -29.64 -2.81
C ARG A 644 27.07 -31.06 -2.84
N ILE A 645 26.14 -31.39 -1.96
CA ILE A 645 25.47 -32.70 -1.94
C ILE A 645 24.70 -32.92 -3.24
N TRP A 646 23.94 -31.93 -3.70
CA TRP A 646 23.24 -32.02 -4.99
C TRP A 646 24.19 -32.22 -6.15
N GLY A 647 25.36 -31.56 -6.15
CA GLY A 647 26.40 -31.73 -7.16
C GLY A 647 27.02 -33.13 -7.19
N LEU A 648 27.17 -33.78 -6.04
CA LEU A 648 27.61 -35.17 -5.95
C LEU A 648 26.58 -36.14 -6.54
N LEU A 649 25.29 -35.86 -6.35
CA LEU A 649 24.20 -36.64 -6.94
C LEU A 649 24.01 -36.34 -8.44
N ARG A 650 24.22 -35.08 -8.85
CA ARG A 650 24.02 -34.54 -10.20
C ARG A 650 25.01 -33.41 -10.50
N GLN A 651 26.11 -33.72 -11.17
CA GLN A 651 27.14 -32.72 -11.50
C GLN A 651 26.64 -31.52 -12.32
N SER A 652 25.60 -31.71 -13.14
CA SER A 652 25.03 -30.65 -13.98
C SER A 652 24.34 -29.53 -13.20
N CYS A 653 24.08 -29.70 -11.89
CA CYS A 653 23.47 -28.65 -11.06
C CYS A 653 24.49 -27.76 -10.34
N LEU A 654 25.79 -28.02 -10.50
CA LEU A 654 26.84 -27.24 -9.86
C LEU A 654 26.90 -25.82 -10.46
N PRO A 655 27.25 -24.80 -9.66
CA PRO A 655 27.58 -23.48 -10.19
C PRO A 655 28.75 -23.56 -11.17
N VAL A 656 28.72 -22.69 -12.18
CA VAL A 656 29.76 -22.55 -13.18
C VAL A 656 30.65 -21.37 -12.82
N PHE A 657 31.96 -21.60 -12.77
CA PHE A 657 32.95 -20.57 -12.47
C PHE A 657 33.94 -20.43 -13.63
N VAL A 658 34.30 -19.19 -13.94
CA VAL A 658 35.45 -18.90 -14.82
C VAL A 658 36.68 -18.81 -13.93
N ARG A 659 37.56 -19.80 -14.05
CA ARG A 659 38.72 -20.02 -13.19
C ARG A 659 40.02 -19.94 -13.97
N SER A 660 41.08 -19.43 -13.34
CA SER A 660 42.41 -19.35 -13.95
C SER A 660 43.11 -20.72 -14.05
N ALA A 661 42.72 -21.68 -13.22
CA ALA A 661 43.19 -23.06 -13.26
C ALA A 661 42.07 -24.08 -12.99
N GLU A 662 42.08 -25.20 -13.72
CA GLU A 662 41.03 -26.24 -13.61
C GLU A 662 41.05 -27.04 -12.31
N THR A 663 42.12 -26.94 -11.53
CA THR A 663 42.31 -27.67 -10.27
C THR A 663 41.64 -27.01 -9.07
N VAL A 664 41.16 -25.77 -9.20
CA VAL A 664 40.54 -25.03 -8.09
C VAL A 664 39.10 -25.50 -7.87
N ASP A 665 38.84 -26.09 -6.69
CA ASP A 665 37.49 -26.37 -6.20
C ASP A 665 36.92 -25.14 -5.48
N VAL A 666 36.22 -24.31 -6.25
CA VAL A 666 35.72 -23.01 -5.78
C VAL A 666 34.70 -23.16 -4.65
N LEU A 667 33.81 -24.17 -4.69
CA LEU A 667 32.82 -24.36 -3.63
C LEU A 667 33.48 -24.68 -2.28
N SER A 668 34.47 -25.58 -2.31
CA SER A 668 35.25 -25.96 -1.12
C SER A 668 36.05 -24.76 -0.59
N LEU A 669 36.63 -23.95 -1.49
CA LEU A 669 37.33 -22.72 -1.14
C LEU A 669 36.39 -21.70 -0.47
N LEU A 670 35.23 -21.41 -1.06
CA LEU A 670 34.24 -20.49 -0.51
C LEU A 670 33.75 -20.94 0.87
N PHE A 671 33.44 -22.23 1.04
CA PHE A 671 33.03 -22.80 2.32
C PHE A 671 34.11 -22.63 3.39
N ARG A 672 35.38 -22.91 3.06
CA ARG A 672 36.53 -22.76 3.97
C ARG A 672 36.70 -21.32 4.42
N LEU A 673 36.70 -20.37 3.48
CA LEU A 673 36.90 -18.94 3.76
C LEU A 673 35.75 -18.37 4.61
N LEU A 674 34.49 -18.69 4.27
CA LEU A 674 33.33 -18.31 5.08
C LEU A 674 33.40 -18.93 6.48
N SER A 675 33.82 -20.20 6.60
CA SER A 675 33.94 -20.86 7.91
C SER A 675 35.01 -20.19 8.78
N ARG A 676 36.14 -19.77 8.19
CA ARG A 676 37.18 -18.99 8.90
C ARG A 676 36.66 -17.62 9.35
N LEU A 677 35.93 -16.92 8.47
CA LEU A 677 35.32 -15.62 8.80
C LEU A 677 34.33 -15.71 9.96
N ILE A 678 33.55 -16.80 10.04
CA ILE A 678 32.59 -17.01 11.12
C ILE A 678 33.27 -17.36 12.45
N GLN A 679 34.40 -18.06 12.40
CA GLN A 679 35.17 -18.44 13.60
C GLN A 679 35.87 -17.25 14.26
N SER A 680 36.24 -16.22 13.49
CA SER A 680 36.83 -14.98 14.00
C SER A 680 36.11 -13.76 13.43
N PRO A 681 35.32 -13.02 14.23
CA PRO A 681 34.57 -11.86 13.75
C PRO A 681 35.48 -10.71 13.28
N GLU A 682 36.73 -10.68 13.76
CA GLU A 682 37.78 -9.85 13.17
C GLU A 682 38.62 -10.74 12.22
N PRO A 683 38.62 -10.46 10.90
CA PRO A 683 39.35 -11.27 9.95
C PRO A 683 40.85 -11.11 10.16
N ASP A 684 41.56 -12.23 10.33
CA ASP A 684 43.01 -12.23 10.45
C ASP A 684 43.70 -11.85 9.12
N GLU A 685 44.95 -11.39 9.17
CA GLU A 685 45.72 -10.98 7.99
C GLU A 685 45.78 -12.06 6.91
N THR A 686 45.88 -13.32 7.32
CA THR A 686 46.01 -14.43 6.38
C THR A 686 44.71 -14.71 5.63
N LEU A 687 43.55 -14.52 6.26
CA LEU A 687 42.23 -14.60 5.64
C LEU A 687 42.04 -13.45 4.65
N LEU A 688 42.47 -12.25 5.03
CA LEU A 688 42.42 -11.07 4.16
C LEU A 688 43.29 -11.28 2.92
N ASP A 689 44.53 -11.74 3.08
CA ASP A 689 45.44 -12.04 1.96
C ASP A 689 44.87 -13.11 1.02
N GLU A 690 44.28 -14.18 1.57
CA GLU A 690 43.62 -15.20 0.76
C GLU A 690 42.41 -14.63 -0.02
N CYS A 691 41.64 -13.73 0.59
CA CYS A 691 40.50 -13.07 -0.06
C CYS A 691 40.95 -12.06 -1.14
N CYS A 692 42.05 -11.33 -0.91
CA CYS A 692 42.67 -10.44 -1.91
C CYS A 692 43.07 -11.16 -3.20
N LEU A 693 43.43 -12.45 -3.09
CA LEU A 693 43.85 -13.26 -4.23
C LEU A 693 42.66 -13.87 -5.00
N LEU A 694 41.43 -13.83 -4.47
CA LEU A 694 40.26 -14.43 -5.11
C LEU A 694 40.01 -13.92 -6.55
N PRO A 695 40.05 -12.60 -6.85
CA PRO A 695 39.83 -12.11 -8.21
C PRO A 695 40.85 -12.62 -9.23
N ASN A 696 42.05 -13.04 -8.79
CA ASN A 696 43.08 -13.63 -9.65
C ASN A 696 42.85 -15.14 -9.91
N GLN A 697 42.06 -15.80 -9.06
CA GLN A 697 41.79 -17.24 -9.15
C GLN A 697 40.47 -17.52 -9.87
N VAL A 698 39.46 -16.70 -9.61
CA VAL A 698 38.10 -16.86 -10.09
C VAL A 698 37.55 -15.49 -10.46
N MET A 699 36.87 -15.43 -11.61
CA MET A 699 36.17 -14.24 -12.07
C MET A 699 35.02 -13.88 -11.11
N ILE A 700 35.00 -12.64 -10.63
CA ILE A 700 33.97 -12.16 -9.70
C ILE A 700 32.78 -11.59 -10.51
N PRO A 701 31.57 -12.18 -10.43
CA PRO A 701 30.40 -11.63 -11.08
C PRO A 701 29.89 -10.40 -10.33
N GLN A 702 29.35 -9.39 -11.01
CA GLN A 702 28.72 -8.27 -10.34
C GLN A 702 27.33 -8.65 -9.82
N LEU A 703 27.09 -8.44 -8.53
CA LEU A 703 25.75 -8.54 -7.93
C LEU A 703 25.06 -7.18 -7.89
N ASN A 704 23.75 -7.19 -8.10
CA ASN A 704 22.86 -6.03 -8.02
C ASN A 704 23.33 -4.86 -8.90
N PRO A 705 23.16 -4.95 -10.23
CA PRO A 705 23.41 -3.80 -11.08
C PRO A 705 22.58 -2.60 -10.59
N PRO A 706 23.16 -1.38 -10.53
CA PRO A 706 22.45 -0.20 -10.07
C PRO A 706 21.22 0.01 -10.94
N THR A 707 20.04 -0.12 -10.33
CA THR A 707 18.78 0.02 -11.05
C THR A 707 18.34 1.48 -10.97
N LYS A 708 18.29 2.14 -12.13
CA LYS A 708 17.74 3.49 -12.24
C LYS A 708 16.30 3.47 -11.75
N ILE A 709 15.94 4.45 -10.92
CA ILE A 709 14.58 4.59 -10.39
C ILE A 709 14.07 5.99 -10.70
N VAL A 710 12.85 6.06 -11.23
CA VAL A 710 12.10 7.31 -11.37
C VAL A 710 10.87 7.15 -10.48
N ALA A 711 10.89 7.80 -9.31
CA ALA A 711 9.86 7.62 -8.29
C ALA A 711 9.83 8.79 -7.32
N VAL A 712 8.65 9.07 -6.75
CA VAL A 712 8.44 10.11 -5.75
C VAL A 712 9.17 9.79 -4.44
N ALA A 713 9.03 8.57 -3.90
CA ALA A 713 9.76 8.14 -2.70
C ALA A 713 11.17 7.66 -3.07
N SER A 714 12.01 8.63 -3.43
CA SER A 714 13.44 8.43 -3.73
C SER A 714 14.26 9.57 -3.12
N PRO A 715 15.60 9.47 -3.07
CA PRO A 715 16.44 10.57 -2.59
C PRO A 715 16.22 11.86 -3.39
N ALA A 716 15.85 11.74 -4.69
CA ALA A 716 15.61 12.87 -5.58
C ALA A 716 14.55 13.84 -5.02
N LEU A 717 13.50 13.34 -4.36
CA LEU A 717 12.43 14.17 -3.79
C LEU A 717 12.96 15.25 -2.83
N PHE A 718 13.96 14.93 -2.03
CA PHE A 718 14.48 15.85 -1.02
C PHE A 718 15.37 16.96 -1.58
N TYR A 719 15.73 16.86 -2.86
CA TYR A 719 16.47 17.89 -3.59
C TYR A 719 15.56 18.75 -4.49
N GLN A 720 14.27 18.42 -4.59
CA GLN A 720 13.32 19.18 -5.39
C GLN A 720 12.71 20.36 -4.62
N SER A 721 12.47 21.46 -5.34
CA SER A 721 11.55 22.50 -4.91
C SER A 721 10.12 22.01 -5.07
N LEU A 722 9.35 22.03 -3.98
CA LEU A 722 7.93 21.67 -4.02
C LEU A 722 7.06 22.89 -4.37
N PRO A 723 5.96 22.71 -5.13
CA PRO A 723 5.44 21.44 -5.64
C PRO A 723 6.09 21.00 -6.96
N ILE A 724 6.33 19.69 -7.10
CA ILE A 724 6.81 19.10 -8.36
C ILE A 724 5.66 19.09 -9.38
N GLN A 725 5.92 19.56 -10.60
CA GLN A 725 4.98 19.50 -11.71
C GLN A 725 5.21 18.19 -12.47
N LEU A 726 4.17 17.37 -12.58
CA LEU A 726 4.18 16.07 -13.24
C LEU A 726 3.15 16.05 -14.36
N GLU A 727 3.34 15.17 -15.35
CA GLU A 727 2.42 15.04 -16.49
C GLU A 727 2.07 13.56 -16.71
N PHE A 728 0.81 13.26 -17.00
CA PHE A 728 0.37 11.90 -17.31
C PHE A 728 1.11 11.35 -18.54
N GLY A 729 1.63 10.13 -18.44
CA GLY A 729 2.33 9.46 -19.54
C GLY A 729 3.68 10.08 -19.90
N THR A 730 4.30 10.85 -19.00
CA THR A 730 5.65 11.41 -19.18
C THR A 730 6.50 11.07 -17.95
N ASP A 731 7.67 10.44 -18.15
CA ASP A 731 8.62 10.21 -17.06
C ASP A 731 9.27 11.54 -16.61
N PRO A 732 9.22 11.88 -15.32
CA PRO A 732 9.83 13.10 -14.81
C PRO A 732 11.34 12.92 -14.60
N GLU A 733 12.14 13.59 -15.43
CA GLU A 733 13.61 13.60 -15.28
C GLU A 733 14.06 14.12 -13.91
N SER A 734 13.29 15.05 -13.30
CA SER A 734 13.57 15.60 -11.97
C SER A 734 13.53 14.57 -10.84
N LEU A 735 12.83 13.44 -11.04
CA LEU A 735 12.75 12.35 -10.07
C LEU A 735 13.63 11.15 -10.44
N LEU A 736 14.43 11.25 -11.51
CA LEU A 736 15.40 10.22 -11.86
C LEU A 736 16.52 10.18 -10.81
N PHE A 737 16.67 9.02 -10.18
CA PHE A 737 17.78 8.72 -9.29
C PHE A 737 18.53 7.49 -9.80
N VAL A 738 19.85 7.61 -9.88
CA VAL A 738 20.74 6.49 -10.22
C VAL A 738 21.58 6.18 -8.99
N PRO A 739 21.35 5.02 -8.33
CA PRO A 739 22.16 4.62 -7.19
C PRO A 739 23.63 4.46 -7.60
N ASP A 740 24.53 5.07 -6.83
CA ASP A 740 25.95 4.80 -6.95
C ASP A 740 26.31 3.62 -6.03
N LEU A 741 26.61 2.48 -6.64
CA LEU A 741 27.00 1.25 -5.94
C LEU A 741 28.45 0.95 -6.31
N ASN A 742 29.35 0.90 -5.32
CA ASN A 742 30.75 0.57 -5.58
C ASN A 742 30.86 -0.88 -6.09
N PRO A 743 31.26 -1.08 -7.36
CA PRO A 743 31.51 -2.42 -7.87
C PRO A 743 32.74 -3.02 -7.18
N VAL A 744 32.78 -4.35 -7.05
CA VAL A 744 33.99 -5.05 -6.58
C VAL A 744 35.09 -4.81 -7.61
N GLU A 745 36.30 -4.50 -7.14
CA GLU A 745 37.44 -4.31 -8.02
C GLU A 745 37.70 -5.58 -8.87
N GLY A 746 37.77 -5.43 -10.20
CA GLY A 746 37.92 -6.55 -11.13
C GLY A 746 36.64 -7.33 -11.46
N ALA A 747 35.47 -6.92 -10.97
CA ALA A 747 34.20 -7.54 -11.35
C ALA A 747 33.77 -7.21 -12.78
N MET A 748 33.09 -8.16 -13.44
CA MET A 748 32.52 -7.94 -14.77
C MET A 748 31.32 -6.99 -14.72
N GLN A 749 31.41 -5.87 -15.43
CA GLN A 749 30.26 -5.00 -15.66
C GLN A 749 29.36 -5.55 -16.76
N THR A 750 28.04 -5.46 -16.54
CA THR A 750 27.04 -5.85 -17.51
C THR A 750 25.98 -4.77 -17.66
N GLU A 751 25.66 -4.42 -18.90
CA GLU A 751 24.55 -3.52 -19.25
C GLU A 751 23.24 -4.30 -19.44
N GLN A 752 23.24 -5.60 -19.15
CA GLN A 752 22.05 -6.44 -19.31
C GLN A 752 21.07 -6.22 -18.15
N THR A 753 19.80 -6.17 -18.48
CA THR A 753 18.73 -6.23 -17.49
C THR A 753 18.66 -7.64 -16.91
N VAL A 754 18.55 -7.74 -15.59
CA VAL A 754 18.44 -9.01 -14.86
C VAL A 754 17.06 -9.13 -14.26
N ASP A 755 16.45 -10.31 -14.41
CA ASP A 755 15.24 -10.69 -13.67
C ASP A 755 15.58 -10.81 -12.19
N SER A 756 15.05 -9.92 -11.36
CA SER A 756 15.35 -9.84 -9.92
C SER A 756 14.70 -10.96 -9.09
N ILE A 757 13.81 -11.77 -9.68
CA ILE A 757 13.18 -12.92 -9.01
C ILE A 757 13.91 -14.21 -9.40
N ARG A 758 14.27 -14.35 -10.68
CA ARG A 758 14.80 -15.60 -11.26
C ARG A 758 16.31 -15.56 -11.49
N HIS A 759 16.94 -14.40 -11.37
CA HIS A 759 18.35 -14.14 -11.66
C HIS A 759 18.78 -14.62 -13.06
N ILE A 760 17.92 -14.37 -14.05
CA ILE A 760 18.24 -14.60 -15.47
C ILE A 760 18.51 -13.28 -16.17
N TYR A 761 19.47 -13.27 -17.08
CA TYR A 761 19.70 -12.14 -17.97
C TYR A 761 18.60 -12.06 -19.02
N LEU A 762 17.98 -10.89 -19.13
CA LEU A 762 16.91 -10.57 -20.07
C LEU A 762 17.43 -9.81 -21.31
N GLY A 763 18.74 -9.58 -21.39
CA GLY A 763 19.38 -8.75 -22.43
C GLY A 763 19.37 -7.26 -22.07
N LYS A 764 19.95 -6.41 -22.94
CA LYS A 764 20.11 -4.97 -22.66
C LYS A 764 18.77 -4.21 -22.62
N GLN A 765 17.86 -4.53 -23.53
CA GLN A 765 16.54 -3.90 -23.66
C GLN A 765 15.46 -4.98 -23.83
N PRO A 766 15.00 -5.60 -22.72
CA PRO A 766 13.99 -6.64 -22.80
C PRO A 766 12.64 -6.05 -23.21
N LEU A 767 12.01 -6.60 -24.25
CA LEU A 767 10.76 -6.05 -24.82
C LEU A 767 9.68 -5.78 -23.77
N MET A 768 9.38 -6.76 -22.92
CA MET A 768 8.30 -6.69 -21.94
C MET A 768 8.72 -7.28 -20.59
N VAL A 769 8.61 -6.49 -19.52
CA VAL A 769 8.95 -6.88 -18.15
C VAL A 769 7.89 -6.39 -17.17
N LYS A 770 7.71 -7.12 -16.07
CA LYS A 770 7.10 -6.58 -14.85
C LYS A 770 8.15 -5.70 -14.17
N GLN A 771 7.82 -4.47 -13.81
CA GLN A 771 8.68 -3.57 -13.04
C GLN A 771 8.00 -3.15 -11.74
N CYS A 772 8.73 -3.23 -10.63
CA CYS A 772 8.22 -2.81 -9.32
C CYS A 772 8.32 -1.28 -9.18
N CYS A 773 7.20 -0.61 -8.87
CA CYS A 773 7.16 0.85 -8.73
C CYS A 773 7.91 1.36 -7.47
N ARG A 774 8.21 0.50 -6.48
CA ARG A 774 8.89 0.86 -5.23
C ARG A 774 10.41 0.77 -5.33
N CYS A 775 10.93 -0.23 -6.04
CA CYS A 775 12.35 -0.54 -6.09
C CYS A 775 12.98 -0.50 -7.49
N GLY A 776 12.17 -0.42 -8.54
CA GLY A 776 12.64 -0.49 -9.92
C GLY A 776 13.06 -1.88 -10.39
N CYS A 777 13.06 -2.90 -9.52
CA CYS A 777 13.38 -4.27 -9.91
C CYS A 777 12.50 -4.73 -11.07
N LYS A 778 13.10 -5.50 -11.98
CA LYS A 778 12.43 -6.02 -13.18
C LYS A 778 12.34 -7.53 -13.11
N ALA A 779 11.25 -8.09 -13.61
CA ALA A 779 11.03 -9.53 -13.70
C ALA A 779 10.34 -9.87 -15.03
N GLN A 780 10.59 -11.05 -15.57
CA GLN A 780 9.96 -11.48 -16.81
C GLN A 780 8.47 -11.80 -16.59
N VAL A 781 7.62 -11.30 -17.50
CA VAL A 781 6.15 -11.39 -17.41
C VAL A 781 5.66 -12.83 -17.38
N GLN A 782 5.96 -13.60 -18.44
CA GLN A 782 5.62 -15.02 -18.49
C GLN A 782 6.72 -15.84 -17.81
N SER A 783 6.28 -16.81 -17.00
CA SER A 783 7.16 -17.85 -16.51
C SER A 783 7.23 -18.96 -17.55
N MET A 784 8.39 -19.18 -18.15
CA MET A 784 8.66 -20.35 -19.01
C MET A 784 8.73 -21.67 -18.21
N THR A 785 8.24 -21.68 -16.96
CA THR A 785 8.55 -22.71 -15.97
C THR A 785 7.58 -23.88 -15.97
N ARG A 786 8.14 -25.09 -15.83
CA ARG A 786 7.40 -26.36 -15.88
C ARG A 786 7.24 -27.07 -14.53
N THR A 787 8.05 -26.75 -13.50
CA THR A 787 8.07 -27.49 -12.22
C THR A 787 7.22 -26.82 -11.13
N ALA A 788 6.74 -27.59 -10.15
CA ALA A 788 5.97 -27.05 -9.03
C ALA A 788 6.84 -26.18 -8.09
N ALA A 789 8.11 -26.55 -7.89
CA ALA A 789 9.04 -25.84 -7.02
C ALA A 789 9.28 -24.39 -7.47
N ILE A 790 9.51 -24.16 -8.76
CA ILE A 790 9.77 -22.81 -9.28
C ILE A 790 8.49 -21.95 -9.37
N ARG A 791 7.31 -22.58 -9.52
CA ARG A 791 6.01 -21.89 -9.39
C ARG A 791 5.79 -21.41 -7.96
N ALA A 792 6.05 -22.28 -6.97
CA ALA A 792 6.00 -21.92 -5.57
C ALA A 792 6.99 -20.78 -5.25
N TRP A 793 8.24 -20.88 -5.74
CA TRP A 793 9.25 -19.81 -5.65
C TRP A 793 8.74 -18.47 -6.16
N GLY A 794 8.29 -18.41 -7.42
CA GLY A 794 7.82 -17.17 -8.04
C GLY A 794 6.64 -16.55 -7.31
N SER A 795 5.70 -17.38 -6.81
CA SER A 795 4.55 -16.89 -6.05
C SER A 795 4.92 -16.32 -4.68
N THR A 796 5.92 -16.91 -4.03
CA THR A 796 6.40 -16.49 -2.70
C THR A 796 7.21 -15.20 -2.82
N LEU A 797 8.22 -15.17 -3.71
CA LEU A 797 9.08 -14.00 -3.85
C LEU A 797 8.33 -12.81 -4.51
N GLY A 798 7.41 -13.07 -5.43
CA GLY A 798 6.57 -12.02 -6.03
C GLY A 798 5.66 -11.31 -5.02
N LYS A 799 5.21 -12.03 -3.97
CA LYS A 799 4.48 -11.43 -2.83
C LYS A 799 5.42 -10.72 -1.86
N ILE A 800 6.63 -11.24 -1.66
CA ILE A 800 7.65 -10.69 -0.76
C ILE A 800 8.25 -9.38 -1.29
N LEU A 801 8.49 -9.29 -2.61
CA LEU A 801 8.95 -8.06 -3.29
C LEU A 801 7.84 -7.01 -3.45
N SER A 802 6.70 -7.25 -2.80
CA SER A 802 5.50 -6.42 -2.71
C SER A 802 4.75 -6.24 -4.04
N LEU A 803 3.43 -6.10 -3.92
CA LEU A 803 2.39 -6.32 -4.95
C LEU A 803 2.36 -5.27 -6.07
N TRP A 804 3.47 -4.58 -6.34
CA TRP A 804 3.48 -3.35 -7.14
C TRP A 804 4.10 -3.49 -8.52
N TRP A 805 3.81 -4.59 -9.18
CA TRP A 805 4.31 -4.80 -10.53
C TRP A 805 3.44 -4.00 -11.51
N SER A 806 4.05 -3.20 -12.37
CA SER A 806 3.41 -2.72 -13.60
C SER A 806 4.12 -3.37 -14.78
N LEU A 807 3.40 -3.72 -15.86
CA LEU A 807 4.08 -4.09 -17.11
C LEU A 807 4.73 -2.84 -17.69
N ALA A 808 6.03 -2.88 -17.86
CA ALA A 808 6.79 -1.87 -18.56
C ALA A 808 7.18 -2.43 -19.93
N ASP A 809 6.77 -1.73 -20.98
CA ASP A 809 7.35 -1.87 -22.31
C ASP A 809 8.62 -1.00 -22.35
N THR A 810 9.77 -1.60 -22.69
CA THR A 810 11.03 -0.83 -22.75
C THR A 810 11.19 -0.02 -24.04
N GLN A 811 10.24 -0.14 -24.97
CA GLN A 811 10.11 0.77 -26.10
C GLN A 811 9.30 1.99 -25.67
N ILE A 812 9.99 2.97 -25.08
CA ILE A 812 9.48 4.33 -24.96
C ILE A 812 9.19 4.82 -26.38
N PHE A 813 7.96 5.30 -26.61
CA PHE A 813 7.54 5.98 -27.83
C PHE A 813 8.64 6.93 -28.32
N SER A 814 9.38 6.48 -29.33
CA SER A 814 10.02 7.36 -30.30
C SER A 814 9.12 7.30 -31.51
N ASP A 815 8.49 8.43 -31.81
CA ASP A 815 7.84 8.66 -33.09
C ASP A 815 8.83 8.33 -34.20
N ASP A 816 8.67 7.18 -34.83
CA ASP A 816 9.06 6.89 -36.21
C ASP A 816 8.36 5.60 -36.63
N ILE A 817 7.05 5.71 -36.88
CA ILE A 817 6.34 4.76 -37.74
C ILE A 817 6.89 4.97 -39.15
N LEU A 818 7.97 4.26 -39.48
CA LEU A 818 8.28 3.97 -40.88
C LEU A 818 7.30 2.89 -41.35
N CYS A 819 6.27 3.35 -42.05
CA CYS A 819 5.47 2.53 -42.95
C CYS A 819 6.38 1.68 -43.82
N PHE A 820 6.28 0.35 -43.73
CA PHE A 820 6.57 -0.55 -44.85
C PHE A 820 5.63 -1.76 -44.78
N ASP A 821 4.70 -1.73 -45.75
CA ASP A 821 3.86 -2.76 -46.38
C ASP A 821 3.18 -3.86 -45.55
#